data_AF-A0A957ET49-F1
#
_entry.id   AF-A0A957ET49-F1
#
_cell.length_a   1.000
_cell.length_b   1.000
_cell.length_c   1.000
_cell.angle_alpha   90.00
_cell.angle_beta   90.00
_cell.angle_gamma   90.00
#
_symmetry.space_group_name_H-M   'P 1'
#
loop_
_entity.id
_entity.type
_entity.pdbx_description
1 polymer ?
#
loop_
_entity_poly.entity_id
_entity_poly.type
_entity_poly.pdbx_seq_one_letter_code
_entity_poly.pdbx_strand_id
1 'polypeptide(L)'
;MTHTQSLADVGRLPAPGDNVAIAVRRLEAGTAVSHPQTAVQTSPSSEQPFGHTFTLSHTLLEGHRFAIAPIAPGDNLLSWGLPFGVAIAPIAPGDYVANADMLEALNGRFLDFPIPATPNFRNNIQPYLLNESQFQPSEQVSLYDEPRHFMGYWRSQRRGVGTRNMVVILGTSSRSGSYAQLLAERLEGLADGYDNIDGIAAISHTEGDGDDPINNWDFVLRTLAGLVVHPNVGAVLIVDGGGEQVNNRVLRDFMNRHDYPLDEVVHRFVTLTGHLAADLAGGTAVIKSWLPTVNQTSRTPQPLSALNIALQCGGSDAFSGVSGNPLAGAVAREIIRYGGNASIAETDELIGAEPYMLQKVRDWPTAQRFLHFIEQFKERVSWHGSSAEGNPSGGNRYRGLYNIALKSIGAAMKKAPDLRLDYAIDYAEPMRHPGFYFMNTPGNDLESIAGQVAGGANVIFFVTGNGSITNFPFVPTIKLVTTTLRFERLAREMDVNAGAYQDGRSMESLCAETLDLTVAIASGQLSLGEKAGHAQISLWRNWRQTDGSQTAVLLNATPPDGQPLPAKSHDLLPGNWEWTAVRTPHGPATDQVGLILPTSLCSGQIARLGAEHLNQQADKHGLSRFVTLVHTEGCGVAMPTVRDLYNETMVSYMTHPLVGHGLFLEHGCEKTHNDYMRHQLMERGRDPEQFGWASVQADGGIGASIAHMRHWFAGRETAVSTTEQAGLNALRLGVLAQGDVPDTVAQSLAQLVRTVVTAGGTVVLPQRNSLLDGSFWSQVSEVEAKATVAYGQTAVSSCLHLMDTPSRHWTETLTGLAATGIEIIIAYQAKRPQAAHPLVPVLQITLTQPSQQADFDLVFTDDPDQWTTQLMRLVLDAASRRYTPRLAAQKLVDFQLTRGLLGIST
;
A
#
# COMPACT_ATOMS: atom_id res chain seq x y z
N MET A 1 48.03 -14.34 -3.19
CA MET A 1 48.27 -12.90 -3.44
C MET A 1 46.92 -12.22 -3.37
N THR A 2 46.68 -11.41 -2.34
CA THR A 2 45.47 -10.60 -2.23
C THR A 2 45.53 -9.54 -3.31
N HIS A 3 44.70 -9.65 -4.35
CA HIS A 3 44.59 -8.62 -5.38
C HIS A 3 44.01 -7.35 -4.74
N THR A 4 44.83 -6.30 -4.66
CA THR A 4 44.37 -4.96 -4.25
C THR A 4 43.44 -4.41 -5.32
N GLN A 5 42.25 -3.98 -4.93
CA GLN A 5 41.24 -3.40 -5.82
C GLN A 5 41.19 -1.87 -5.64
N SER A 6 40.93 -1.12 -6.71
CA SER A 6 40.75 0.34 -6.60
C SER A 6 39.45 0.67 -5.88
N LEU A 7 39.40 1.77 -5.09
CA LEU A 7 38.13 2.24 -4.51
C LEU A 7 37.06 2.39 -5.60
N ALA A 8 37.40 2.89 -6.78
CA ALA A 8 36.46 3.08 -7.88
C ALA A 8 35.84 1.78 -8.39
N ASP A 9 36.45 0.62 -8.14
CA ASP A 9 35.91 -0.68 -8.57
C ASP A 9 34.99 -1.33 -7.52
N VAL A 10 35.15 -0.95 -6.25
CA VAL A 10 34.48 -1.61 -5.11
C VAL A 10 33.55 -0.68 -4.34
N GLY A 11 33.70 0.63 -4.48
CA GLY A 11 32.98 1.62 -3.71
C GLY A 11 32.62 2.89 -4.48
N ARG A 12 31.64 3.64 -3.98
CA ARG A 12 31.25 4.96 -4.47
C ARG A 12 31.28 5.97 -3.33
N LEU A 13 31.94 7.10 -3.57
CA LEU A 13 31.84 8.29 -2.71
C LEU A 13 30.75 9.20 -3.28
N PRO A 14 29.68 9.48 -2.53
CA PRO A 14 28.61 10.36 -3.01
C PRO A 14 29.09 11.79 -3.32
N ALA A 15 30.05 12.30 -2.54
CA ALA A 15 30.77 13.54 -2.82
C ALA A 15 32.28 13.43 -2.48
N PRO A 16 33.16 14.22 -3.11
CA PRO A 16 34.61 14.18 -2.86
C PRO A 16 35.07 14.45 -1.42
N GLY A 17 34.22 15.06 -0.58
CA GLY A 17 34.51 15.35 0.82
C GLY A 17 33.97 14.31 1.82
N ASP A 18 33.32 13.24 1.34
CA ASP A 18 32.76 12.21 2.20
C ASP A 18 33.87 11.32 2.77
N ASN A 19 33.71 10.88 4.03
CA ASN A 19 34.67 10.03 4.73
C ASN A 19 34.28 8.55 4.77
N VAL A 20 33.16 8.19 4.14
CA VAL A 20 32.66 6.81 4.02
C VAL A 20 32.23 6.52 2.57
N ALA A 21 32.54 5.34 2.07
CA ALA A 21 32.16 4.90 0.73
C ALA A 21 31.05 3.84 0.79
N ILE A 22 30.22 3.78 -0.26
CA ILE A 22 29.16 2.78 -0.46
C ILE A 22 29.73 1.61 -1.26
N ALA A 23 29.67 0.39 -0.75
CA ALA A 23 30.09 -0.82 -1.47
C ALA A 23 29.15 -1.11 -2.66
N VAL A 24 29.69 -1.28 -3.87
CA VAL A 24 28.88 -1.52 -5.11
C VAL A 24 28.45 -2.97 -5.31
N ARG A 25 28.92 -3.87 -4.44
CA ARG A 25 28.65 -5.31 -4.46
C ARG A 25 29.00 -5.89 -3.09
N ARG A 26 28.73 -7.19 -2.87
CA ARG A 26 29.28 -7.90 -1.72
C ARG A 26 30.81 -7.89 -1.79
N LEU A 27 31.47 -7.46 -0.71
CA LEU A 27 32.93 -7.43 -0.57
C LEU A 27 33.33 -8.28 0.62
N GLU A 28 34.24 -9.24 0.43
CA GLU A 28 34.64 -10.14 1.51
C GLU A 28 35.60 -9.47 2.50
N ALA A 29 35.52 -9.87 3.77
CA ALA A 29 36.50 -9.52 4.78
C ALA A 29 37.93 -9.83 4.30
N GLY A 30 38.89 -8.96 4.58
CA GLY A 30 40.27 -9.13 4.12
C GLY A 30 40.54 -8.59 2.70
N THR A 31 39.52 -8.07 2.00
CA THR A 31 39.73 -7.38 0.71
C THR A 31 40.61 -6.15 0.90
N ALA A 32 41.71 -6.06 0.16
CA ALA A 32 42.57 -4.88 0.14
C ALA A 32 42.06 -3.84 -0.88
N VAL A 33 41.90 -2.60 -0.46
CA VAL A 33 41.39 -1.48 -1.26
C VAL A 33 42.42 -0.37 -1.32
N SER A 34 42.74 0.11 -2.52
CA SER A 34 43.59 1.29 -2.74
C SER A 34 42.75 2.55 -2.97
N HIS A 35 43.05 3.61 -2.24
CA HIS A 35 42.39 4.91 -2.36
C HIS A 35 43.36 5.97 -2.89
N PRO A 36 43.13 6.54 -4.09
CA PRO A 36 43.97 7.63 -4.58
C PRO A 36 43.80 8.88 -3.72
N GLN A 37 44.90 9.55 -3.36
CA GLN A 37 44.83 10.79 -2.58
C GLN A 37 44.24 11.92 -3.45
N THR A 38 43.06 12.42 -3.12
CA THR A 38 42.52 13.64 -3.73
C THR A 38 43.16 14.86 -3.09
N ALA A 39 43.74 15.73 -3.92
CA ALA A 39 44.49 16.91 -3.52
C ALA A 39 43.60 17.99 -2.87
N VAL A 40 43.18 17.82 -1.62
CA VAL A 40 42.62 18.89 -0.78
C VAL A 40 43.03 18.68 0.68
N GLN A 41 44.27 19.06 1.02
CA GLN A 41 44.66 19.86 2.21
C GLN A 41 46.19 19.85 2.38
N THR A 42 46.71 21.03 2.65
CA THR A 42 48.10 21.47 2.51
C THR A 42 49.04 20.99 3.62
N SER A 43 50.19 20.42 3.24
CA SER A 43 51.50 20.70 3.85
C SER A 43 52.61 20.43 2.83
N PRO A 44 53.63 21.31 2.64
CA PRO A 44 54.58 21.23 1.51
C PRO A 44 55.73 20.21 1.69
N SER A 45 55.59 19.21 2.56
CA SER A 45 56.72 18.33 2.89
C SER A 45 56.31 16.86 3.04
N SER A 46 55.92 16.22 1.94
CA SER A 46 56.17 14.78 1.74
C SER A 46 55.88 14.39 0.28
N GLU A 47 56.94 14.15 -0.49
CA GLU A 47 56.88 13.45 -1.77
C GLU A 47 56.71 11.94 -1.48
N GLN A 48 55.48 11.44 -1.51
CA GLN A 48 55.16 10.02 -1.69
C GLN A 48 53.91 9.91 -2.57
N PRO A 49 54.01 9.42 -3.83
CA PRO A 49 52.90 9.41 -4.79
C PRO A 49 52.00 8.16 -4.67
N PHE A 50 51.85 7.56 -3.50
CA PHE A 50 51.06 6.34 -3.33
C PHE A 50 49.80 6.60 -2.51
N GLY A 51 48.63 6.38 -3.13
CA GLY A 51 47.36 6.31 -2.42
C GLY A 51 47.43 5.33 -1.24
N HIS A 52 46.67 5.58 -0.17
CA HIS A 52 46.70 4.69 0.99
C HIS A 52 45.92 3.41 0.68
N THR A 53 46.46 2.28 1.14
CA THR A 53 45.81 0.97 1.04
C THR A 53 45.32 0.56 2.43
N PHE A 54 44.09 0.06 2.50
CA PHE A 54 43.51 -0.49 3.72
C PHE A 54 42.78 -1.80 3.42
N THR A 55 42.43 -2.54 4.47
CA THR A 55 41.77 -3.84 4.36
C THR A 55 40.40 -3.76 5.01
N LEU A 56 39.39 -4.36 4.37
CA LEU A 56 38.04 -4.43 4.93
C LEU A 56 38.03 -5.33 6.17
N SER A 57 37.53 -4.81 7.30
CA SER A 57 37.52 -5.56 8.57
C SER A 57 36.44 -6.66 8.62
N HIS A 58 35.41 -6.54 7.79
CA HIS A 58 34.26 -7.45 7.73
C HIS A 58 33.82 -7.66 6.28
N THR A 59 33.00 -8.69 6.05
CA THR A 59 32.27 -8.82 4.78
C THR A 59 31.17 -7.74 4.75
N LEU A 60 31.15 -6.95 3.67
CA LEU A 60 30.15 -5.91 3.44
C LEU A 60 29.15 -6.36 2.38
N LEU A 61 27.87 -6.04 2.62
CA LEU A 61 26.81 -6.18 1.63
C LEU A 61 26.86 -5.04 0.60
N GLU A 62 26.27 -5.27 -0.57
CA GLU A 62 26.00 -4.20 -1.54
C GLU A 62 25.18 -3.07 -0.88
N GLY A 63 25.55 -1.82 -1.16
CA GLY A 63 24.94 -0.62 -0.59
C GLY A 63 25.45 -0.26 0.81
N HIS A 64 26.16 -1.14 1.51
CA HIS A 64 26.68 -0.86 2.85
C HIS A 64 27.97 -0.05 2.82
N ARG A 65 28.30 0.56 3.96
CA ARG A 65 29.33 1.60 4.03
C ARG A 65 30.56 1.16 4.82
N PHE A 66 31.71 1.58 4.32
CA PHE A 66 32.99 1.45 5.01
C PHE A 66 33.73 2.79 5.05
N ALA A 67 34.50 3.01 6.10
CA ALA A 67 35.31 4.21 6.24
C ALA A 67 36.48 4.20 5.25
N ILE A 68 36.78 5.35 4.64
CA ILE A 68 37.93 5.52 3.74
C ILE A 68 39.06 6.32 4.38
N ALA A 69 38.81 6.93 5.53
CA ALA A 69 39.75 7.70 6.33
C ALA A 69 39.51 7.41 7.83
N PRO A 70 40.50 7.67 8.71
CA PRO A 70 40.28 7.59 10.15
C PRO A 70 39.21 8.60 10.61
N ILE A 71 38.28 8.16 11.47
CA ILE A 71 37.23 9.00 12.06
C ILE A 71 37.32 8.88 13.59
N ALA A 72 37.54 9.99 14.29
CA ALA A 72 37.69 9.99 15.74
C ALA A 72 36.31 10.00 16.44
N PRO A 73 36.21 9.49 17.69
CA PRO A 73 34.99 9.65 18.48
C PRO A 73 34.56 11.12 18.57
N GLY A 74 33.29 11.40 18.27
CA GLY A 74 32.74 12.75 18.21
C GLY A 74 32.74 13.39 16.82
N ASP A 75 33.50 12.86 15.87
CA ASP A 75 33.51 13.37 14.49
C ASP A 75 32.28 12.91 13.70
N ASN A 76 31.90 13.71 12.70
CA ASN A 76 30.77 13.42 11.82
C ASN A 76 31.14 12.37 10.77
N LEU A 77 30.21 11.47 10.48
CA LEU A 77 30.20 10.67 9.27
C LEU A 77 29.41 11.42 8.20
N LEU A 78 29.98 11.55 7.01
CA LEU A 78 29.49 12.42 5.94
C LEU A 78 29.00 11.63 4.72
N SER A 79 27.89 12.07 4.14
CA SER A 79 27.39 11.62 2.84
C SER A 79 26.82 12.81 2.09
N TRP A 80 27.22 13.03 0.84
CA TRP A 80 26.96 14.26 0.08
C TRP A 80 27.42 15.54 0.82
N GLY A 81 28.47 15.45 1.62
CA GLY A 81 29.00 16.54 2.44
C GLY A 81 28.15 16.90 3.66
N LEU A 82 27.07 16.17 3.92
CA LEU A 82 26.17 16.40 5.05
C LEU A 82 26.34 15.30 6.13
N PRO A 83 26.27 15.66 7.42
CA PRO A 83 26.40 14.69 8.49
C PRO A 83 25.17 13.79 8.57
N PHE A 84 25.38 12.47 8.63
CA PHE A 84 24.30 11.50 8.91
C PHE A 84 24.48 10.78 10.25
N GLY A 85 25.64 10.92 10.88
CA GLY A 85 25.94 10.25 12.13
C GLY A 85 27.17 10.83 12.80
N VAL A 86 27.38 10.45 14.05
CA VAL A 86 28.56 10.83 14.84
C VAL A 86 29.23 9.56 15.36
N ALA A 87 30.54 9.45 15.18
CA ALA A 87 31.31 8.32 15.66
C ALA A 87 31.27 8.26 17.20
N ILE A 88 31.01 7.08 17.76
CA ILE A 88 31.01 6.83 19.21
C ILE A 88 32.23 6.01 19.66
N ALA A 89 32.98 5.49 18.70
CA ALA A 89 34.25 4.80 18.87
C ALA A 89 35.18 5.18 17.71
N PRO A 90 36.50 4.98 17.82
CA PRO A 90 37.42 5.18 16.69
C PRO A 90 37.03 4.26 15.52
N ILE A 91 36.96 4.81 14.30
CA ILE A 91 36.68 4.05 13.07
C ILE A 91 37.90 4.16 12.16
N ALA A 92 38.55 3.03 11.85
CA ALA A 92 39.71 2.98 10.98
C ALA A 92 39.30 2.84 9.49
N PRO A 93 40.15 3.25 8.53
CA PRO A 93 39.92 2.95 7.13
C PRO A 93 39.70 1.44 6.89
N GLY A 94 38.64 1.09 6.17
CA GLY A 94 38.21 -0.29 5.93
C GLY A 94 37.20 -0.82 6.95
N ASP A 95 36.92 -0.09 8.03
CA ASP A 95 35.91 -0.51 8.99
C ASP A 95 34.49 -0.39 8.44
N TYR A 96 33.69 -1.41 8.73
CA TYR A 96 32.25 -1.40 8.47
C TYR A 96 31.58 -0.37 9.40
N VAL A 97 30.96 0.63 8.79
CA VAL A 97 30.18 1.65 9.51
C VAL A 97 28.83 1.08 9.94
N ALA A 98 28.56 1.06 11.25
CA ALA A 98 27.37 0.42 11.81
C ALA A 98 26.72 1.22 12.96
N ASN A 99 25.39 1.40 12.88
CA ASN A 99 24.55 1.89 13.97
C ASN A 99 23.67 0.76 14.53
N ALA A 100 23.00 1.02 15.66
CA ALA A 100 22.15 0.03 16.32
C ALA A 100 20.99 -0.44 15.43
N ASP A 101 20.31 0.50 14.77
CA ASP A 101 19.13 0.21 13.94
C ASP A 101 19.42 -0.71 12.75
N MET A 102 20.57 -0.52 12.10
CA MET A 102 21.01 -1.38 11.00
C MET A 102 21.40 -2.76 11.50
N LEU A 103 22.13 -2.85 12.61
CA LEU A 103 22.52 -4.14 13.19
C LEU A 103 21.30 -4.95 13.63
N GLU A 104 20.28 -4.32 14.22
CA GLU A 104 18.99 -4.96 14.52
C GLU A 104 18.34 -5.53 13.25
N ALA A 105 18.28 -4.75 12.17
CA ALA A 105 17.70 -5.19 10.91
C ALA A 105 18.48 -6.35 10.25
N LEU A 106 19.82 -6.36 10.35
CA LEU A 106 20.66 -7.45 9.84
C LEU A 106 20.53 -8.72 10.69
N ASN A 107 20.40 -8.60 12.02
CA ASN A 107 20.20 -9.74 12.92
C ASN A 107 18.84 -10.44 12.69
N GLY A 108 17.84 -9.73 12.15
CA GLY A 108 16.57 -10.30 11.71
C GLY A 108 16.63 -11.04 10.37
N ARG A 109 17.83 -11.26 9.80
CA ARG A 109 18.04 -11.95 8.51
C ARG A 109 18.97 -13.15 8.69
N PHE A 110 18.77 -14.16 7.85
CA PHE A 110 19.69 -15.29 7.75
C PHE A 110 20.92 -14.90 6.91
N LEU A 111 22.01 -14.51 7.57
CA LEU A 111 23.28 -14.17 6.93
C LEU A 111 24.32 -15.28 7.10
N ASP A 112 25.11 -15.54 6.05
CA ASP A 112 26.17 -16.57 6.01
C ASP A 112 27.56 -16.06 6.46
N PHE A 113 27.64 -14.84 6.98
CA PHE A 113 28.89 -14.18 7.40
C PHE A 113 28.67 -13.37 8.68
N PRO A 114 29.74 -13.10 9.47
CA PRO A 114 29.64 -12.29 10.69
C PRO A 114 29.49 -10.80 10.36
N ILE A 115 28.67 -10.11 11.15
CA ILE A 115 28.50 -8.65 11.14
C ILE A 115 29.12 -8.03 12.40
N PRO A 116 29.38 -6.71 12.44
CA PRO A 116 29.88 -6.03 13.63
C PRO A 116 28.98 -6.29 14.87
N ALA A 117 29.58 -6.67 15.99
CA ALA A 117 28.84 -6.98 17.22
C ALA A 117 28.27 -5.75 17.94
N THR A 118 28.87 -4.57 17.73
CA THR A 118 28.50 -3.33 18.40
C THR A 118 28.48 -2.17 17.41
N PRO A 119 27.59 -1.18 17.59
CA PRO A 119 27.60 0.03 16.77
C PRO A 119 28.88 0.85 17.00
N ASN A 120 29.37 1.52 15.94
CA ASN A 120 30.50 2.44 16.00
C ASN A 120 30.12 3.89 15.70
N PHE A 121 28.87 4.15 15.30
CA PHE A 121 28.30 5.49 15.22
C PHE A 121 26.85 5.53 15.76
N ARG A 122 26.40 6.74 16.11
CA ARG A 122 25.00 7.04 16.45
C ARG A 122 24.37 8.00 15.45
N ASN A 123 23.06 7.92 15.26
CA ASN A 123 22.31 8.81 14.37
C ASN A 123 22.47 10.27 14.81
N ASN A 124 22.55 11.17 13.84
CA ASN A 124 22.59 12.61 14.08
C ASN A 124 21.77 13.33 13.01
N ILE A 125 20.78 14.11 13.44
CA ILE A 125 20.00 15.00 12.59
C ILE A 125 20.18 16.39 13.20
N GLN A 126 20.78 17.31 12.44
CA GLN A 126 20.92 18.69 12.90
C GLN A 126 19.62 19.44 12.62
N PRO A 127 18.98 20.07 13.63
CA PRO A 127 17.82 20.92 13.38
C PRO A 127 18.18 22.05 12.42
N TYR A 128 17.36 22.25 11.39
CA TYR A 128 17.53 23.37 10.48
C TYR A 128 16.85 24.61 11.03
N LEU A 129 17.63 25.69 11.18
CA LEU A 129 17.13 26.99 11.60
C LEU A 129 17.16 27.94 10.41
N LEU A 130 15.98 28.33 9.95
CA LEU A 130 15.82 29.32 8.89
C LEU A 130 16.18 30.71 9.44
N ASN A 131 17.23 31.33 8.90
CA ASN A 131 17.71 32.64 9.33
C ASN A 131 17.19 33.75 8.42
N GLU A 132 16.22 34.54 8.90
CA GLU A 132 15.63 35.66 8.15
C GLU A 132 16.66 36.70 7.72
N SER A 133 17.66 36.98 8.56
CA SER A 133 18.69 37.98 8.26
C SER A 133 19.66 37.57 7.14
N GLN A 134 19.74 36.26 6.84
CA GLN A 134 20.60 35.70 5.80
C GLN A 134 19.81 35.16 4.61
N PHE A 135 18.48 35.26 4.64
CA PHE A 135 17.62 34.72 3.60
C PHE A 135 17.71 35.54 2.31
N GLN A 136 17.98 34.87 1.19
CA GLN A 136 18.00 35.49 -0.13
C GLN A 136 17.13 34.69 -1.11
N PRO A 137 16.07 35.30 -1.67
CA PRO A 137 15.32 34.73 -2.78
C PRO A 137 16.25 34.30 -3.92
N SER A 138 16.03 33.10 -4.44
CA SER A 138 16.78 32.61 -5.61
C SER A 138 16.04 32.88 -6.91
N GLU A 139 16.76 32.95 -8.02
CA GLU A 139 16.16 32.90 -9.37
C GLU A 139 15.93 31.45 -9.81
N GLN A 140 14.93 31.24 -10.67
CA GLN A 140 14.69 29.93 -11.29
C GLN A 140 15.61 29.77 -12.51
N VAL A 141 15.89 28.52 -12.89
CA VAL A 141 16.62 28.21 -14.12
C VAL A 141 15.98 28.88 -15.34
N SER A 142 16.81 29.35 -16.27
CA SER A 142 16.35 30.02 -17.49
C SER A 142 15.59 29.07 -18.40
N LEU A 143 14.50 29.58 -18.97
CA LEU A 143 13.72 28.86 -19.96
C LEU A 143 14.49 28.72 -21.28
N TYR A 144 14.20 27.66 -22.03
CA TYR A 144 14.57 27.57 -23.44
C TYR A 144 13.67 28.47 -24.28
N ASP A 145 14.26 29.13 -25.28
CA ASP A 145 13.51 29.95 -26.23
C ASP A 145 12.70 29.07 -27.21
N GLU A 146 13.24 27.91 -27.58
CA GLU A 146 12.62 26.98 -28.52
C GLU A 146 11.77 25.92 -27.79
N PRO A 147 10.45 25.87 -28.04
CA PRO A 147 9.58 24.90 -27.41
C PRO A 147 9.77 23.49 -27.98
N ARG A 148 9.98 22.51 -27.11
CA ARG A 148 9.85 21.09 -27.45
C ARG A 148 8.39 20.64 -27.26
N HIS A 149 7.95 19.65 -28.03
CA HIS A 149 6.56 19.19 -28.03
C HIS A 149 6.43 17.67 -27.79
N PHE A 150 5.24 17.24 -27.37
CA PHE A 150 4.77 15.86 -27.30
C PHE A 150 3.36 15.75 -27.91
N MET A 151 2.89 14.55 -28.24
CA MET A 151 1.54 14.34 -28.78
C MET A 151 0.51 14.12 -27.66
N GLY A 152 -0.15 15.18 -27.21
CA GLY A 152 -1.10 15.16 -26.08
C GLY A 152 -2.56 15.40 -26.46
N TYR A 153 -3.47 15.10 -25.53
CA TYR A 153 -4.90 15.40 -25.64
C TYR A 153 -5.19 16.75 -25.00
N TRP A 154 -5.31 17.80 -25.81
CA TRP A 154 -5.76 19.10 -25.33
C TRP A 154 -7.19 18.99 -24.79
N ARG A 155 -7.42 19.45 -23.55
CA ARG A 155 -8.76 19.51 -22.93
C ARG A 155 -9.30 20.94 -22.97
N SER A 156 -8.61 21.83 -22.27
CA SER A 156 -8.95 23.24 -22.13
C SER A 156 -7.82 23.97 -21.40
N GLN A 157 -7.91 25.30 -21.32
CA GLN A 157 -6.99 26.08 -20.50
C GLN A 157 -7.05 25.73 -19.01
N ARG A 158 -8.25 25.40 -18.49
CA ARG A 158 -8.46 25.10 -17.05
C ARG A 158 -8.05 23.69 -16.68
N ARG A 159 -8.18 22.73 -17.60
CA ARG A 159 -7.83 21.31 -17.38
C ARG A 159 -6.44 20.93 -17.86
N GLY A 160 -5.90 21.64 -18.84
CA GLY A 160 -4.58 21.38 -19.43
C GLY A 160 -4.58 20.27 -20.49
N VAL A 161 -3.48 19.52 -20.55
CA VAL A 161 -3.20 18.52 -21.58
C VAL A 161 -3.02 17.14 -20.97
N GLY A 162 -3.74 16.15 -21.50
CA GLY A 162 -3.61 14.75 -21.11
C GLY A 162 -2.52 14.03 -21.89
N THR A 163 -1.78 13.16 -21.22
CA THR A 163 -0.89 12.15 -21.82
C THR A 163 -1.64 10.87 -22.21
N ARG A 164 -2.83 10.68 -21.63
CA ARG A 164 -3.79 9.59 -21.92
C ARG A 164 -5.21 10.15 -22.07
N ASN A 165 -6.11 9.36 -22.65
CA ASN A 165 -7.53 9.62 -22.76
C ASN A 165 -8.30 8.41 -22.20
N MET A 166 -8.57 8.47 -20.91
CA MET A 166 -9.12 7.36 -20.12
C MET A 166 -10.59 7.62 -19.79
N VAL A 167 -11.39 6.56 -19.75
CA VAL A 167 -12.70 6.58 -19.09
C VAL A 167 -12.52 6.06 -17.67
N VAL A 168 -12.93 6.82 -16.67
CA VAL A 168 -12.73 6.48 -15.25
C VAL A 168 -14.05 6.10 -14.58
N ILE A 169 -14.03 5.05 -13.78
CA ILE A 169 -15.12 4.70 -12.86
C ILE A 169 -14.61 4.98 -11.45
N LEU A 170 -15.16 5.99 -10.79
CA LEU A 170 -14.68 6.47 -9.49
C LEU A 170 -15.71 6.18 -8.41
N GLY A 171 -15.33 5.36 -7.43
CA GLY A 171 -16.08 5.26 -6.18
C GLY A 171 -15.81 6.47 -5.29
N THR A 172 -16.83 7.08 -4.69
CA THR A 172 -16.64 8.21 -3.75
C THR A 172 -16.13 7.76 -2.38
N SER A 173 -16.25 6.47 -2.07
CA SER A 173 -15.85 5.88 -0.80
C SER A 173 -15.44 4.41 -0.94
N SER A 174 -14.84 3.84 0.11
CA SER A 174 -14.53 2.40 0.24
C SER A 174 -15.68 1.48 -0.15
N ARG A 175 -16.92 1.82 0.21
CA ARG A 175 -18.12 0.99 -0.06
C ARG A 175 -18.53 0.93 -1.52
N SER A 176 -18.03 1.85 -2.33
CA SER A 176 -18.31 1.93 -3.76
C SER A 176 -17.15 1.43 -4.63
N GLY A 177 -15.99 1.16 -4.01
CA GLY A 177 -14.77 0.70 -4.70
C GLY A 177 -14.92 -0.65 -5.39
N SER A 178 -15.50 -1.64 -4.69
CA SER A 178 -15.73 -2.99 -5.26
C SER A 178 -16.69 -2.97 -6.45
N TYR A 179 -17.71 -2.11 -6.44
CA TYR A 179 -18.57 -1.88 -7.61
C TYR A 179 -17.78 -1.28 -8.78
N ALA A 180 -16.96 -0.24 -8.52
CA ALA A 180 -16.17 0.41 -9.56
C ALA A 180 -15.20 -0.58 -10.23
N GLN A 181 -14.53 -1.40 -9.41
CA GLN A 181 -13.63 -2.45 -9.86
C GLN A 181 -14.35 -3.51 -10.70
N LEU A 182 -15.49 -4.02 -10.21
CA LEU A 182 -16.29 -5.02 -10.92
C LEU A 182 -16.84 -4.50 -12.25
N LEU A 183 -17.23 -3.22 -12.31
CA LEU A 183 -17.67 -2.59 -13.56
C LEU A 183 -16.52 -2.45 -14.56
N ALA A 184 -15.33 -2.03 -14.11
CA ALA A 184 -14.16 -1.94 -14.99
C ALA A 184 -13.78 -3.31 -15.57
N GLU A 185 -13.75 -4.36 -14.74
CA GLU A 185 -13.48 -5.74 -15.18
C GLU A 185 -14.49 -6.23 -16.23
N ARG A 186 -15.79 -5.89 -16.09
CA ARG A 186 -16.81 -6.23 -17.08
C ARG A 186 -16.68 -5.48 -18.41
N LEU A 187 -15.97 -4.36 -18.40
CA LEU A 187 -15.75 -3.51 -19.56
C LEU A 187 -14.34 -3.69 -20.15
N GLU A 188 -13.56 -4.64 -19.64
CA GLU A 188 -12.26 -4.99 -20.19
C GLU A 188 -12.35 -5.28 -21.70
N GLY A 189 -11.41 -4.75 -22.48
CA GLY A 189 -11.36 -4.85 -23.94
C GLY A 189 -12.39 -3.99 -24.69
N LEU A 190 -13.31 -3.29 -24.01
CA LEU A 190 -14.30 -2.44 -24.70
C LEU A 190 -13.67 -1.20 -25.35
N ALA A 191 -12.60 -0.67 -24.77
CA ALA A 191 -11.87 0.48 -25.32
C ALA A 191 -11.07 0.13 -26.58
N ASP A 192 -10.67 -1.13 -26.77
CA ASP A 192 -9.82 -1.59 -27.89
C ASP A 192 -10.42 -1.31 -29.28
N GLY A 193 -11.73 -1.07 -29.35
CA GLY A 193 -12.43 -0.66 -30.57
C GLY A 193 -12.36 0.84 -30.91
N TYR A 194 -11.62 1.64 -30.15
CA TYR A 194 -11.56 3.10 -30.28
C TYR A 194 -10.12 3.62 -30.29
N ASP A 195 -9.67 4.18 -31.42
CA ASP A 195 -8.28 4.59 -31.65
C ASP A 195 -7.74 5.65 -30.67
N ASN A 196 -8.62 6.49 -30.12
CA ASN A 196 -8.23 7.61 -29.25
C ASN A 196 -8.60 7.38 -27.78
N ILE A 197 -8.94 6.15 -27.37
CA ILE A 197 -9.23 5.84 -25.96
C ILE A 197 -8.17 4.88 -25.46
N ASP A 198 -7.37 5.34 -24.49
CA ASP A 198 -6.24 4.55 -23.96
C ASP A 198 -6.71 3.46 -22.98
N GLY A 199 -7.93 3.55 -22.43
CA GLY A 199 -8.50 2.50 -21.59
C GLY A 199 -9.67 2.91 -20.71
N ILE A 200 -10.19 1.94 -19.95
CA ILE A 200 -11.22 2.12 -18.91
C ILE A 200 -10.61 1.68 -17.58
N ALA A 201 -10.59 2.55 -16.58
CA ALA A 201 -9.93 2.28 -15.30
C ALA A 201 -10.86 2.55 -14.11
N ALA A 202 -10.78 1.71 -13.08
CA ALA A 202 -11.44 1.95 -11.80
C ALA A 202 -10.54 2.75 -10.86
N ILE A 203 -11.16 3.62 -10.07
CA ILE A 203 -10.58 4.25 -8.89
C ILE A 203 -11.32 3.69 -7.68
N SER A 204 -10.68 2.71 -7.05
CA SER A 204 -11.12 2.04 -5.83
C SER A 204 -10.12 2.35 -4.72
N HIS A 205 -10.59 2.92 -3.61
CA HIS A 205 -9.77 3.31 -2.46
C HIS A 205 -10.47 2.95 -1.14
N THR A 206 -9.78 3.10 -0.01
CA THR A 206 -10.29 2.66 1.30
C THR A 206 -10.89 3.76 2.19
N GLU A 207 -10.91 5.00 1.68
CA GLU A 207 -11.34 6.18 2.46
C GLU A 207 -12.78 6.62 2.16
N GLY A 208 -13.27 7.63 2.88
CA GLY A 208 -14.52 8.33 2.56
C GLY A 208 -15.78 7.79 3.23
N ASP A 209 -15.68 6.74 4.05
CA ASP A 209 -16.79 6.25 4.87
C ASP A 209 -16.38 5.85 6.29
N GLY A 210 -17.36 5.78 7.18
CA GLY A 210 -17.21 5.44 8.59
C GLY A 210 -18.41 5.97 9.39
N ASP A 211 -18.55 5.57 10.65
CA ASP A 211 -19.58 6.13 11.54
C ASP A 211 -19.06 7.35 12.32
N ASP A 212 -17.74 7.45 12.51
CA ASP A 212 -17.08 8.55 13.20
C ASP A 212 -16.70 9.67 12.20
N PRO A 213 -16.62 10.94 12.63
CA PRO A 213 -16.10 12.02 11.79
C PRO A 213 -14.74 11.67 11.18
N ILE A 214 -14.62 11.91 9.87
CA ILE A 214 -13.43 11.56 9.09
C ILE A 214 -12.39 12.69 9.22
N ASN A 215 -11.20 12.39 9.72
CA ASN A 215 -10.16 13.40 9.96
C ASN A 215 -9.39 13.80 8.70
N ASN A 216 -9.36 12.94 7.68
CA ASN A 216 -8.78 13.23 6.36
C ASN A 216 -9.83 13.75 5.34
N TRP A 217 -10.97 14.26 5.80
CA TRP A 217 -12.11 14.66 4.94
C TRP A 217 -11.71 15.57 3.76
N ASP A 218 -11.00 16.66 4.04
CA ASP A 218 -10.56 17.60 2.99
C ASP A 218 -9.55 16.97 2.03
N PHE A 219 -8.72 16.06 2.51
CA PHE A 219 -7.76 15.33 1.67
C PHE A 219 -8.49 14.41 0.70
N VAL A 220 -9.49 13.65 1.18
CA VAL A 220 -10.31 12.79 0.33
C VAL A 220 -11.05 13.61 -0.73
N LEU A 221 -11.79 14.65 -0.33
CA LEU A 221 -12.59 15.45 -1.28
C LEU A 221 -11.72 16.15 -2.33
N ARG A 222 -10.57 16.70 -1.91
CA ARG A 222 -9.64 17.37 -2.82
C ARG A 222 -9.02 16.38 -3.79
N THR A 223 -8.61 15.20 -3.32
CA THR A 223 -8.10 14.15 -4.19
C THR A 223 -9.15 13.70 -5.20
N LEU A 224 -10.37 13.36 -4.77
CA LEU A 224 -11.43 12.94 -5.68
C LEU A 224 -11.78 14.03 -6.71
N ALA A 225 -11.88 15.29 -6.28
CA ALA A 225 -12.14 16.41 -7.18
C ALA A 225 -11.04 16.57 -8.25
N GLY A 226 -9.77 16.46 -7.84
CA GLY A 226 -8.62 16.50 -8.73
C GLY A 226 -8.62 15.35 -9.74
N LEU A 227 -8.89 14.11 -9.30
CA LEU A 227 -8.98 12.94 -10.18
C LEU A 227 -10.12 13.07 -11.20
N VAL A 228 -11.28 13.62 -10.81
CA VAL A 228 -12.44 13.82 -11.71
C VAL A 228 -12.10 14.74 -12.87
N VAL A 229 -11.37 15.85 -12.61
CA VAL A 229 -11.05 16.84 -13.66
C VAL A 229 -9.69 16.63 -14.32
N HIS A 230 -8.93 15.63 -13.89
CA HIS A 230 -7.57 15.37 -14.34
C HIS A 230 -7.49 15.32 -15.88
N PRO A 231 -6.47 15.91 -16.53
CA PRO A 231 -6.41 16.00 -17.99
C PRO A 231 -6.39 14.64 -18.72
N ASN A 232 -5.91 13.56 -18.06
CA ASN A 232 -5.97 12.21 -18.63
C ASN A 232 -7.40 11.61 -18.67
N VAL A 233 -8.37 12.22 -18.00
CA VAL A 233 -9.75 11.72 -17.92
C VAL A 233 -10.58 12.33 -19.04
N GLY A 234 -10.98 11.50 -20.01
CA GLY A 234 -11.91 11.89 -21.08
C GLY A 234 -13.36 11.89 -20.63
N ALA A 235 -13.73 10.90 -19.81
CA ALA A 235 -15.03 10.83 -19.16
C ALA A 235 -14.94 10.13 -17.80
N VAL A 236 -15.88 10.42 -16.90
CA VAL A 236 -15.91 9.82 -15.56
C VAL A 236 -17.32 9.50 -15.05
N LEU A 237 -17.51 8.25 -14.60
CA LEU A 237 -18.68 7.80 -13.86
C LEU A 237 -18.37 7.84 -12.37
N ILE A 238 -18.98 8.76 -11.64
CA ILE A 238 -18.84 8.88 -10.19
C ILE A 238 -19.98 8.10 -9.53
N VAL A 239 -19.64 7.16 -8.64
CA VAL A 239 -20.61 6.26 -8.01
C VAL A 239 -20.56 6.30 -6.49
N ASP A 240 -21.74 6.30 -5.85
CA ASP A 240 -21.91 6.16 -4.41
C ASP A 240 -23.07 5.21 -4.06
N GLY A 241 -23.19 4.84 -2.79
CA GLY A 241 -24.33 4.09 -2.26
C GLY A 241 -25.42 4.93 -1.61
N GLY A 242 -25.23 6.25 -1.52
CA GLY A 242 -26.15 7.23 -0.95
C GLY A 242 -26.18 7.27 0.59
N GLY A 243 -25.47 6.37 1.27
CA GLY A 243 -25.44 6.28 2.74
C GLY A 243 -24.12 6.71 3.36
N GLU A 244 -23.09 6.91 2.53
CA GLU A 244 -21.73 7.20 2.95
C GLU A 244 -21.52 8.68 3.29
N GLN A 245 -20.55 8.95 4.17
CA GLN A 245 -20.23 10.34 4.53
C GLN A 245 -19.73 11.12 3.29
N VAL A 246 -18.75 10.57 2.55
CA VAL A 246 -18.34 11.11 1.25
C VAL A 246 -19.21 10.49 0.16
N ASN A 247 -20.10 11.30 -0.39
CA ASN A 247 -21.07 10.93 -1.42
C ASN A 247 -21.08 11.94 -2.58
N ASN A 248 -21.83 11.62 -3.63
CA ASN A 248 -21.94 12.38 -4.87
C ASN A 248 -22.32 13.85 -4.63
N ARG A 249 -23.24 14.12 -3.69
CA ARG A 249 -23.68 15.49 -3.36
C ARG A 249 -22.53 16.27 -2.75
N VAL A 250 -21.89 15.72 -1.71
CA VAL A 250 -20.78 16.37 -1.01
C VAL A 250 -19.63 16.66 -1.96
N LEU A 251 -19.24 15.69 -2.79
CA LEU A 251 -18.16 15.88 -3.76
C LEU A 251 -18.50 16.98 -4.77
N ARG A 252 -19.71 16.96 -5.34
CA ARG A 252 -20.16 18.00 -6.29
C ARG A 252 -20.16 19.39 -5.65
N ASP A 253 -20.66 19.50 -4.42
CA ASP A 253 -20.70 20.77 -3.68
C ASP A 253 -19.29 21.27 -3.35
N PHE A 254 -18.35 20.38 -3.03
CA PHE A 254 -16.94 20.72 -2.87
C PHE A 254 -16.34 21.23 -4.18
N MET A 255 -16.53 20.49 -5.28
CA MET A 255 -16.02 20.88 -6.60
C MET A 255 -16.51 22.27 -7.03
N ASN A 256 -17.80 22.54 -6.87
CA ASN A 256 -18.40 23.83 -7.20
C ASN A 256 -17.87 24.97 -6.31
N ARG A 257 -17.75 24.75 -5.00
CA ARG A 257 -17.25 25.77 -4.06
C ARG A 257 -15.77 26.11 -4.30
N HIS A 258 -14.99 25.17 -4.80
CA HIS A 258 -13.56 25.32 -5.04
C HIS A 258 -13.20 25.54 -6.52
N ASP A 259 -14.20 25.84 -7.37
CA ASP A 259 -14.05 26.16 -8.79
C ASP A 259 -13.27 25.09 -9.60
N TYR A 260 -13.58 23.82 -9.36
CA TYR A 260 -13.12 22.74 -10.24
C TYR A 260 -13.92 22.78 -11.56
N PRO A 261 -13.27 22.61 -12.73
CA PRO A 261 -13.92 22.70 -14.06
C PRO A 261 -14.73 21.45 -14.41
N LEU A 262 -15.70 21.10 -13.55
CA LEU A 262 -16.56 19.92 -13.71
C LEU A 262 -17.42 19.98 -14.98
N ASP A 263 -17.79 21.18 -15.41
CA ASP A 263 -18.54 21.46 -16.63
C ASP A 263 -17.76 21.14 -17.93
N GLU A 264 -16.44 21.02 -17.84
CA GLU A 264 -15.54 20.68 -18.96
C GLU A 264 -15.18 19.18 -19.02
N VAL A 265 -15.88 18.34 -18.26
CA VAL A 265 -15.68 16.88 -18.21
C VAL A 265 -16.97 16.18 -18.61
N VAL A 266 -16.90 15.19 -19.50
CA VAL A 266 -18.03 14.27 -19.72
C VAL A 266 -18.19 13.42 -18.47
N HIS A 267 -19.28 13.61 -17.73
CA HIS A 267 -19.42 12.91 -16.45
C HIS A 267 -20.87 12.57 -16.12
N ARG A 268 -21.04 11.65 -15.16
CA ARG A 268 -22.32 11.40 -14.51
C ARG A 268 -22.09 10.95 -13.06
N PHE A 269 -22.87 11.51 -12.15
CA PHE A 269 -22.99 11.03 -10.78
C PHE A 269 -24.15 10.03 -10.72
N VAL A 270 -23.89 8.84 -10.18
CA VAL A 270 -24.89 7.77 -10.04
C VAL A 270 -24.91 7.29 -8.60
N THR A 271 -26.10 7.27 -8.01
CA THR A 271 -26.33 6.64 -6.71
C THR A 271 -26.92 5.25 -6.94
N LEU A 272 -26.24 4.23 -6.41
CA LEU A 272 -26.59 2.82 -6.57
C LEU A 272 -27.83 2.50 -5.73
N THR A 273 -28.96 2.29 -6.39
CA THR A 273 -30.28 2.08 -5.78
C THR A 273 -30.99 0.83 -6.26
N GLY A 274 -30.53 0.23 -7.38
CA GLY A 274 -31.02 -1.03 -7.89
C GLY A 274 -30.33 -2.22 -7.24
N HIS A 275 -30.68 -3.42 -7.69
CA HIS A 275 -29.84 -4.60 -7.44
C HIS A 275 -28.60 -4.53 -8.32
N LEU A 276 -27.54 -5.24 -7.93
CA LEU A 276 -26.21 -5.16 -8.50
C LEU A 276 -26.19 -5.35 -10.02
N ALA A 277 -26.94 -6.33 -10.54
CA ALA A 277 -26.99 -6.58 -11.98
C ALA A 277 -27.58 -5.41 -12.78
N ALA A 278 -28.65 -4.77 -12.28
CA ALA A 278 -29.25 -3.61 -12.92
C ALA A 278 -28.34 -2.39 -12.84
N ASP A 279 -27.71 -2.14 -11.70
CA ASP A 279 -26.78 -1.03 -11.53
C ASP A 279 -25.58 -1.17 -12.48
N LEU A 280 -24.98 -2.37 -12.57
CA LEU A 280 -23.87 -2.65 -13.49
C LEU A 280 -24.27 -2.53 -14.97
N ALA A 281 -25.49 -2.94 -15.33
CA ALA A 281 -26.02 -2.73 -16.67
C ALA A 281 -26.22 -1.23 -16.97
N GLY A 282 -26.71 -0.46 -16.01
CA GLY A 282 -26.84 0.99 -16.09
C GLY A 282 -25.49 1.69 -16.29
N GLY A 283 -24.49 1.35 -15.47
CA GLY A 283 -23.12 1.86 -15.61
C GLY A 283 -22.51 1.52 -16.97
N THR A 284 -22.70 0.28 -17.43
CA THR A 284 -22.26 -0.18 -18.77
C THR A 284 -22.90 0.64 -19.89
N ALA A 285 -24.20 0.89 -19.82
CA ALA A 285 -24.92 1.66 -20.84
C ALA A 285 -24.44 3.12 -20.90
N VAL A 286 -24.19 3.74 -19.72
CA VAL A 286 -23.64 5.10 -19.63
C VAL A 286 -22.28 5.17 -20.30
N ILE A 287 -21.35 4.29 -19.92
CA ILE A 287 -19.99 4.31 -20.46
C ILE A 287 -19.99 4.06 -21.97
N LYS A 288 -20.75 3.06 -22.46
CA LYS A 288 -20.90 2.80 -23.90
C LYS A 288 -21.40 4.03 -24.68
N SER A 289 -22.28 4.83 -24.09
CA SER A 289 -22.79 6.05 -24.73
C SER A 289 -21.74 7.16 -24.87
N TRP A 290 -20.70 7.14 -24.04
CA TRP A 290 -19.63 8.15 -24.05
C TRP A 290 -18.50 7.82 -25.03
N LEU A 291 -18.23 6.53 -25.29
CA LEU A 291 -17.05 6.12 -26.08
C LEU A 291 -16.96 6.84 -27.44
N PRO A 292 -18.04 6.98 -28.24
CA PRO A 292 -17.96 7.73 -29.50
C PRO A 292 -17.57 9.20 -29.35
N THR A 293 -18.01 9.87 -28.27
CA THR A 293 -17.68 11.28 -28.00
C THR A 293 -16.25 11.42 -27.48
N VAL A 294 -15.85 10.56 -26.54
CA VAL A 294 -14.48 10.57 -25.98
C VAL A 294 -13.45 10.26 -27.08
N ASN A 295 -13.78 9.37 -28.01
CA ASN A 295 -12.93 9.00 -29.14
C ASN A 295 -12.72 10.12 -30.18
N GLN A 296 -13.50 11.21 -30.13
CA GLN A 296 -13.31 12.36 -31.04
C GLN A 296 -12.11 13.24 -30.63
N THR A 297 -11.58 13.06 -29.42
CA THR A 297 -10.41 13.81 -28.96
C THR A 297 -9.15 13.12 -29.46
N SER A 298 -8.57 13.59 -30.56
CA SER A 298 -7.28 13.08 -31.07
C SER A 298 -6.09 13.74 -30.38
N ARG A 299 -4.94 13.06 -30.37
CA ARG A 299 -3.67 13.69 -29.96
C ARG A 299 -3.30 14.84 -30.90
N THR A 300 -2.66 15.86 -30.34
CA THR A 300 -2.14 17.04 -31.07
C THR A 300 -0.75 17.39 -30.54
N PRO A 301 0.11 18.08 -31.31
CA PRO A 301 1.36 18.61 -30.78
C PRO A 301 1.08 19.60 -29.64
N GLN A 302 1.62 19.33 -28.46
CA GLN A 302 1.46 20.12 -27.24
C GLN A 302 2.85 20.43 -26.64
N PRO A 303 3.08 21.63 -26.11
CA PRO A 303 4.39 22.01 -25.60
C PRO A 303 4.75 21.21 -24.34
N LEU A 304 6.03 20.97 -24.10
CA LEU A 304 6.48 20.31 -22.85
C LEU A 304 6.14 21.11 -21.59
N SER A 305 5.81 22.40 -21.70
CA SER A 305 5.25 23.19 -20.60
C SER A 305 3.94 22.65 -20.04
N ALA A 306 3.24 21.79 -20.78
CA ALA A 306 2.03 21.12 -20.31
C ALA A 306 2.30 19.80 -19.55
N LEU A 307 3.57 19.39 -19.40
CA LEU A 307 3.92 18.24 -18.57
C LEU A 307 4.03 18.63 -17.10
N ASN A 308 3.47 17.76 -16.26
CA ASN A 308 3.55 17.84 -14.81
C ASN A 308 4.03 16.49 -14.28
N ILE A 309 5.27 16.48 -13.77
CA ILE A 309 5.96 15.27 -13.36
C ILE A 309 5.82 15.06 -11.84
N ALA A 310 5.24 13.94 -11.44
CA ALA A 310 5.33 13.46 -10.06
C ALA A 310 6.67 12.75 -9.86
N LEU A 311 7.46 13.18 -8.86
CA LEU A 311 8.73 12.57 -8.47
C LEU A 311 8.53 11.77 -7.19
N GLN A 312 8.56 10.45 -7.30
CA GLN A 312 8.25 9.54 -6.20
C GLN A 312 9.36 8.51 -5.97
N CYS A 313 9.66 8.21 -4.70
CA CYS A 313 10.45 7.04 -4.32
C CYS A 313 9.53 5.84 -4.05
N GLY A 314 10.01 4.62 -4.35
CA GLY A 314 9.42 3.39 -3.84
C GLY A 314 10.37 2.67 -2.90
N GLY A 315 10.83 1.49 -3.32
CA GLY A 315 11.85 0.73 -2.60
C GLY A 315 13.24 1.35 -2.67
N SER A 316 13.50 2.40 -1.88
CA SER A 316 14.79 3.11 -1.82
C SER A 316 15.94 2.23 -1.30
N ASP A 317 17.13 2.45 -1.85
CA ASP A 317 18.39 1.82 -1.47
C ASP A 317 19.52 2.88 -1.36
N ALA A 318 20.73 2.45 -1.01
CA ALA A 318 21.88 3.36 -0.90
C ALA A 318 22.24 4.09 -2.21
N PHE A 319 21.87 3.54 -3.38
CA PHE A 319 22.19 4.11 -4.69
C PHE A 319 21.10 5.04 -5.24
N SER A 320 19.95 5.11 -4.59
CA SER A 320 18.83 5.96 -4.97
C SER A 320 19.27 7.42 -5.05
N GLY A 321 20.00 7.91 -4.05
CA GLY A 321 20.58 9.26 -4.04
C GLY A 321 21.84 9.45 -4.92
N VAL A 322 22.36 8.37 -5.52
CA VAL A 322 23.57 8.39 -6.37
C VAL A 322 23.21 8.39 -7.86
N SER A 323 22.14 7.69 -8.24
CA SER A 323 21.77 7.44 -9.64
C SER A 323 20.33 7.87 -9.95
N GLY A 324 19.33 7.12 -9.47
CA GLY A 324 17.92 7.28 -9.84
C GLY A 324 17.33 8.65 -9.49
N ASN A 325 17.52 9.12 -8.25
CA ASN A 325 17.00 10.42 -7.81
C ASN A 325 17.68 11.58 -8.54
N PRO A 326 19.03 11.62 -8.66
CA PRO A 326 19.70 12.60 -9.51
C PRO A 326 19.23 12.61 -10.96
N LEU A 327 19.00 11.44 -11.58
CA LEU A 327 18.50 11.34 -12.96
C LEU A 327 17.08 11.90 -13.08
N ALA A 328 16.18 11.54 -12.17
CA ALA A 328 14.83 12.09 -12.12
C ALA A 328 14.85 13.62 -11.95
N GLY A 329 15.71 14.13 -11.07
CA GLY A 329 15.89 15.57 -10.87
C GLY A 329 16.49 16.30 -12.07
N ALA A 330 17.42 15.67 -12.80
CA ALA A 330 18.00 16.22 -14.01
C ALA A 330 16.96 16.35 -15.13
N VAL A 331 16.11 15.34 -15.31
CA VAL A 331 15.03 15.40 -16.31
C VAL A 331 13.94 16.38 -15.89
N ALA A 332 13.56 16.42 -14.61
CA ALA A 332 12.63 17.41 -14.07
C ALA A 332 13.13 18.85 -14.31
N ARG A 333 14.43 19.08 -14.13
CA ARG A 333 15.08 20.36 -14.45
C ARG A 333 14.89 20.73 -15.91
N GLU A 334 15.10 19.81 -16.85
CA GLU A 334 14.89 20.09 -18.27
C GLU A 334 13.41 20.40 -18.58
N ILE A 335 12.45 19.67 -17.99
CA ILE A 335 11.02 19.99 -18.12
C ILE A 335 10.70 21.40 -17.62
N ILE A 336 11.25 21.82 -16.48
CA ILE A 336 11.09 23.18 -15.95
C ILE A 336 11.71 24.22 -16.89
N ARG A 337 12.84 23.92 -17.52
CA ARG A 337 13.43 24.80 -18.55
C ARG A 337 12.57 24.89 -19.81
N TYR A 338 11.71 23.93 -20.09
CA TYR A 338 10.66 24.06 -21.12
C TYR A 338 9.36 24.70 -20.59
N GLY A 339 9.33 25.15 -19.33
CA GLY A 339 8.17 25.81 -18.71
C GLY A 339 7.15 24.86 -18.07
N GLY A 340 7.50 23.59 -17.86
CA GLY A 340 6.64 22.59 -17.23
C GLY A 340 6.76 22.56 -15.70
N ASN A 341 6.17 21.52 -15.11
CA ASN A 341 6.10 21.33 -13.65
C ASN A 341 6.76 20.03 -13.21
N ALA A 342 7.32 20.04 -12.00
CA ALA A 342 7.68 18.82 -11.29
C ALA A 342 7.39 18.96 -9.79
N SER A 343 6.87 17.91 -9.17
CA SER A 343 6.60 17.85 -7.73
C SER A 343 7.44 16.77 -7.06
N ILE A 344 8.23 17.17 -6.08
CA ILE A 344 8.70 16.27 -5.02
C ILE A 344 7.63 16.22 -3.90
N ALA A 345 7.58 15.10 -3.19
CA ALA A 345 6.61 14.86 -2.13
C ALA A 345 7.29 14.15 -0.93
N GLU A 346 6.55 13.32 -0.18
CA GLU A 346 7.08 12.44 0.88
C GLU A 346 7.70 13.23 2.04
N THR A 347 6.86 13.90 2.84
CA THR A 347 7.29 14.84 3.89
C THR A 347 8.25 14.21 4.90
N ASP A 348 8.01 12.97 5.30
CA ASP A 348 8.86 12.21 6.22
C ASP A 348 10.23 11.89 5.60
N GLU A 349 10.29 11.62 4.29
CA GLU A 349 11.52 11.39 3.52
C GLU A 349 12.31 12.68 3.25
N LEU A 350 11.91 13.84 3.76
CA LEU A 350 12.70 15.08 3.67
C LEU A 350 13.17 15.60 5.03
N ILE A 351 12.88 14.89 6.12
CA ILE A 351 13.33 15.24 7.47
C ILE A 351 14.86 15.09 7.54
N GLY A 352 15.56 16.17 7.86
CA GLY A 352 17.03 16.24 7.84
C GLY A 352 17.63 16.68 6.49
N ALA A 353 16.82 16.85 5.44
CA ALA A 353 17.26 17.37 4.14
C ALA A 353 16.85 18.84 3.90
N GLU A 354 16.32 19.52 4.92
CA GLU A 354 15.91 20.92 4.87
C GLU A 354 17.02 21.86 4.40
N PRO A 355 18.31 21.71 4.81
CA PRO A 355 19.39 22.55 4.30
C PRO A 355 19.54 22.48 2.78
N TYR A 356 19.31 21.30 2.18
CA TYR A 356 19.40 21.10 0.73
C TYR A 356 18.17 21.66 0.00
N MET A 357 16.98 21.34 0.52
CA MET A 357 15.71 21.78 -0.08
C MET A 357 15.57 23.31 -0.09
N LEU A 358 16.05 23.97 0.97
CA LEU A 358 15.95 25.42 1.15
C LEU A 358 17.19 26.19 0.67
N GLN A 359 18.20 25.52 0.12
CA GLN A 359 19.38 26.20 -0.46
C GLN A 359 18.99 27.18 -1.58
N LYS A 360 17.98 26.82 -2.39
CA LYS A 360 17.38 27.68 -3.41
C LYS A 360 15.87 27.64 -3.30
N VAL A 361 15.28 28.74 -2.88
CA VAL A 361 13.83 28.87 -2.66
C VAL A 361 13.34 30.23 -3.16
N ARG A 362 12.09 30.28 -3.64
CA ARG A 362 11.49 31.49 -4.22
C ARG A 362 11.41 32.64 -3.22
N ASP A 363 10.86 32.39 -2.05
CA ASP A 363 10.59 33.42 -1.06
C ASP A 363 10.46 32.82 0.34
N TRP A 364 10.45 33.72 1.33
CA TRP A 364 10.35 33.38 2.74
C TRP A 364 9.07 32.61 3.08
N PRO A 365 7.86 33.00 2.62
CA PRO A 365 6.64 32.23 2.85
C PRO A 365 6.71 30.78 2.36
N THR A 366 7.34 30.53 1.21
CA THR A 366 7.52 29.18 0.67
C THR A 366 8.41 28.34 1.58
N ALA A 367 9.52 28.90 2.06
CA ALA A 367 10.41 28.24 3.00
C ALA A 367 9.73 27.93 4.34
N GLN A 368 8.99 28.90 4.89
CA GLN A 368 8.22 28.69 6.12
C GLN A 368 7.14 27.63 5.96
N ARG A 369 6.41 27.64 4.84
CA ARG A 369 5.34 26.65 4.58
C ARG A 369 5.91 25.23 4.47
N PHE A 370 7.06 25.06 3.83
CA PHE A 370 7.77 23.77 3.79
C PHE A 370 8.14 23.27 5.20
N LEU A 371 8.78 24.11 6.02
CA LEU A 371 9.16 23.74 7.39
C LEU A 371 7.93 23.47 8.26
N HIS A 372 6.86 24.23 8.09
CA HIS A 372 5.62 24.03 8.82
C HIS A 372 5.00 22.65 8.52
N PHE A 373 5.00 22.20 7.27
CA PHE A 373 4.51 20.87 6.92
C PHE A 373 5.33 19.76 7.58
N ILE A 374 6.65 19.90 7.67
CA ILE A 374 7.52 18.95 8.40
C ILE A 374 7.12 18.86 9.87
N GLU A 375 6.96 20.00 10.55
CA GLU A 375 6.62 20.02 11.98
C GLU A 375 5.19 19.51 12.24
N GLN A 376 4.22 19.87 11.39
CA GLN A 376 2.86 19.30 11.45
C GLN A 376 2.85 17.79 11.26
N PHE A 377 3.71 17.28 10.39
CA PHE A 377 3.83 15.85 10.15
C PHE A 377 4.39 15.13 11.39
N LYS A 378 5.49 15.64 11.97
CA LYS A 378 6.07 15.12 13.21
C LYS A 378 5.07 15.14 14.36
N GLU A 379 4.36 16.24 14.53
CA GLU A 379 3.31 16.39 15.55
C GLU A 379 2.21 15.34 15.36
N ARG A 380 1.67 15.21 14.14
CA ARG A 380 0.63 14.23 13.83
C ARG A 380 1.08 12.80 14.13
N VAL A 381 2.29 12.44 13.74
CA VAL A 381 2.86 11.11 14.00
C VAL A 381 3.05 10.85 15.51
N SER A 382 3.35 11.89 16.30
CA SER A 382 3.52 11.77 17.75
C SER A 382 2.22 11.45 18.49
N TRP A 383 1.06 11.93 18.02
CA TRP A 383 -0.26 11.59 18.58
C TRP A 383 -0.57 10.10 18.52
N HIS A 384 0.11 9.40 17.61
CA HIS A 384 -0.03 7.98 17.39
C HIS A 384 1.02 7.15 18.13
N GLY A 385 1.91 7.79 18.90
CA GLY A 385 2.98 7.13 19.66
C GLY A 385 4.23 6.82 18.85
N SER A 386 4.39 7.39 17.64
CA SER A 386 5.60 7.25 16.82
C SER A 386 6.41 8.54 16.73
N SER A 387 7.53 8.46 16.02
CA SER A 387 8.29 9.61 15.53
C SER A 387 8.54 9.42 14.03
N ALA A 388 8.43 10.51 13.26
CA ALA A 388 8.65 10.48 11.81
C ALA A 388 10.13 10.15 11.47
N GLU A 389 11.04 10.47 12.39
CA GLU A 389 12.47 10.13 12.34
C GLU A 389 12.74 8.62 12.48
N GLY A 390 11.74 7.79 12.80
CA GLY A 390 11.85 6.33 12.87
C GLY A 390 11.99 5.62 11.51
N ASN A 391 11.67 6.30 10.40
CA ASN A 391 12.01 5.91 9.03
C ASN A 391 13.55 5.97 8.88
N PRO A 392 14.31 5.06 8.19
CA PRO A 392 14.00 4.01 7.21
C PRO A 392 13.41 2.70 7.77
N SER A 393 12.74 1.93 6.90
CA SER A 393 12.28 0.56 7.18
C SER A 393 13.43 -0.45 7.35
N GLY A 394 13.16 -1.62 7.94
CA GLY A 394 14.14 -2.72 8.03
C GLY A 394 14.68 -3.17 6.66
N GLY A 395 13.83 -3.20 5.62
CA GLY A 395 14.24 -3.49 4.24
C GLY A 395 15.20 -2.44 3.66
N ASN A 396 15.01 -1.16 3.99
CA ASN A 396 15.93 -0.08 3.59
C ASN A 396 17.27 -0.17 4.36
N ARG A 397 17.22 -0.47 5.67
CA ARG A 397 18.40 -0.65 6.52
C ARG A 397 19.26 -1.82 6.05
N TYR A 398 18.62 -2.92 5.66
CA TYR A 398 19.29 -4.07 5.02
C TYR A 398 20.03 -3.69 3.73
N ARG A 399 19.63 -2.60 3.05
CA ARG A 399 20.19 -2.13 1.77
C ARG A 399 21.04 -0.86 1.88
N GLY A 400 21.54 -0.54 3.07
CA GLY A 400 22.53 0.53 3.25
C GLY A 400 21.97 1.90 3.60
N LEU A 401 20.66 2.05 3.81
CA LEU A 401 20.05 3.28 4.34
C LEU A 401 19.89 3.15 5.85
N TYR A 402 20.90 3.58 6.61
CA TYR A 402 21.00 3.28 8.05
C TYR A 402 20.10 4.12 8.94
N ASN A 403 19.74 5.33 8.51
CA ASN A 403 18.91 6.26 9.28
C ASN A 403 18.22 7.29 8.37
N ILE A 404 17.33 8.10 8.96
CA ILE A 404 16.52 9.07 8.21
C ILE A 404 17.38 10.09 7.47
N ALA A 405 18.47 10.58 8.07
CA ALA A 405 19.33 11.58 7.44
C ALA A 405 19.88 11.08 6.08
N LEU A 406 20.42 9.85 6.03
CA LEU A 406 20.90 9.26 4.77
C LEU A 406 19.78 9.11 3.73
N LYS A 407 18.60 8.64 4.17
CA LYS A 407 17.45 8.46 3.29
C LYS A 407 16.99 9.80 2.73
N SER A 408 16.84 10.80 3.58
CA SER A 408 16.29 12.11 3.22
C SER A 408 17.21 12.91 2.31
N ILE A 409 18.52 12.91 2.58
CA ILE A 409 19.48 13.56 1.69
C ILE A 409 19.41 12.90 0.31
N GLY A 410 19.37 11.56 0.26
CA GLY A 410 19.23 10.82 -0.98
C GLY A 410 17.92 11.12 -1.72
N ALA A 411 16.79 11.24 -1.01
CA ALA A 411 15.49 11.61 -1.57
C ALA A 411 15.50 13.04 -2.13
N ALA A 412 16.08 13.99 -1.40
CA ALA A 412 16.17 15.39 -1.81
C ALA A 412 16.95 15.60 -3.12
N MET A 413 17.82 14.66 -3.51
CA MET A 413 18.50 14.68 -4.83
C MET A 413 17.55 14.61 -6.04
N LYS A 414 16.24 14.35 -5.84
CA LYS A 414 15.19 14.53 -6.86
C LYS A 414 15.00 16.00 -7.25
N LYS A 415 15.50 16.94 -6.45
CA LYS A 415 15.61 18.36 -6.80
C LYS A 415 17.04 18.63 -7.28
N ALA A 416 17.22 18.97 -8.55
CA ALA A 416 18.56 19.33 -9.04
C ALA A 416 19.15 20.53 -8.24
N PRO A 417 20.49 20.60 -8.04
CA PRO A 417 21.10 21.61 -7.17
C PRO A 417 20.81 23.06 -7.59
N ASP A 418 20.68 23.32 -8.89
CA ASP A 418 20.44 24.65 -9.42
C ASP A 418 18.96 25.03 -9.52
N LEU A 419 18.04 24.08 -9.37
CA LEU A 419 16.61 24.33 -9.30
C LEU A 419 16.22 25.04 -8.01
N ARG A 420 15.28 25.97 -8.13
CA ARG A 420 14.64 26.67 -7.01
C ARG A 420 13.33 25.98 -6.64
N LEU A 421 13.08 25.81 -5.34
CA LEU A 421 11.75 25.44 -4.83
C LEU A 421 10.81 26.64 -4.99
N ASP A 422 9.80 26.51 -5.86
CA ASP A 422 8.85 27.58 -6.15
C ASP A 422 7.63 27.55 -5.25
N TYR A 423 7.11 26.37 -4.91
CA TYR A 423 5.87 26.26 -4.14
C TYR A 423 5.96 25.11 -3.14
N ALA A 424 5.46 25.34 -1.93
CA ALA A 424 5.10 24.29 -0.99
C ALA A 424 3.57 24.26 -0.92
N ILE A 425 2.97 23.12 -1.23
CA ILE A 425 1.51 22.95 -1.32
C ILE A 425 1.05 21.77 -0.48
N ASP A 426 -0.23 21.78 -0.10
CA ASP A 426 -0.79 20.70 0.71
C ASP A 426 -1.24 19.50 -0.15
N TYR A 427 -1.56 18.37 0.48
CA TYR A 427 -1.97 17.14 -0.19
C TYR A 427 -3.06 17.38 -1.25
N ALA A 428 -2.83 16.95 -2.50
CA ALA A 428 -3.75 17.12 -3.63
C ALA A 428 -4.14 18.56 -4.01
N GLU A 429 -3.44 19.58 -3.50
CA GLU A 429 -3.62 20.96 -3.96
C GLU A 429 -3.21 21.10 -5.44
N PRO A 430 -4.00 21.79 -6.30
CA PRO A 430 -3.68 21.90 -7.73
C PRO A 430 -2.38 22.66 -8.01
N MET A 431 -1.52 22.10 -8.87
CA MET A 431 -0.30 22.74 -9.37
C MET A 431 -0.61 23.67 -10.55
N ARG A 432 -0.90 24.94 -10.26
CA ARG A 432 -1.45 25.90 -11.24
C ARG A 432 -0.43 26.71 -12.04
N HIS A 433 0.85 26.71 -11.64
CA HIS A 433 1.86 27.59 -12.22
C HIS A 433 3.13 26.81 -12.59
N PRO A 434 3.90 27.25 -13.60
CA PRO A 434 5.20 26.69 -13.92
C PRO A 434 6.14 26.66 -12.70
N GLY A 435 6.86 25.56 -12.49
CA GLY A 435 7.94 25.49 -11.50
C GLY A 435 8.14 24.15 -10.79
N PHE A 436 9.01 24.18 -9.78
CA PHE A 436 9.28 23.04 -8.90
C PHE A 436 8.47 23.13 -7.61
N TYR A 437 7.72 22.08 -7.31
CA TYR A 437 6.80 21.98 -6.19
C TYR A 437 7.30 21.01 -5.13
N PHE A 438 7.07 21.32 -3.86
CA PHE A 438 6.97 20.36 -2.77
C PHE A 438 5.49 20.17 -2.44
N MET A 439 5.01 18.92 -2.41
CA MET A 439 3.67 18.57 -1.94
C MET A 439 3.74 17.82 -0.61
N ASN A 440 2.96 18.27 0.38
CA ASN A 440 2.84 17.60 1.66
C ASN A 440 2.07 16.27 1.52
N THR A 441 2.79 15.16 1.55
CA THR A 441 2.24 13.80 1.43
C THR A 441 2.92 12.85 2.45
N PRO A 442 2.33 11.69 2.79
CA PRO A 442 3.04 10.66 3.56
C PRO A 442 4.08 9.96 2.69
N GLY A 443 5.03 9.24 3.30
CA GLY A 443 6.05 8.44 2.63
C GLY A 443 5.56 7.14 1.99
N ASN A 444 4.29 6.75 2.22
CA ASN A 444 3.68 5.65 1.48
C ASN A 444 3.48 6.04 0.00
N ASP A 445 4.06 5.25 -0.89
CA ASP A 445 4.20 5.60 -2.31
C ASP A 445 2.86 5.81 -3.03
N LEU A 446 1.92 4.89 -2.85
CA LEU A 446 0.59 4.97 -3.48
C LEU A 446 -0.25 6.12 -2.94
N GLU A 447 -0.17 6.38 -1.62
CA GLU A 447 -0.86 7.51 -0.99
C GLU A 447 -0.30 8.85 -1.47
N SER A 448 1.02 8.94 -1.60
CA SER A 448 1.74 10.12 -2.12
C SER A 448 1.40 10.41 -3.58
N ILE A 449 1.52 9.40 -4.46
CA ILE A 449 1.22 9.53 -5.89
C ILE A 449 -0.21 9.98 -6.11
N ALA A 450 -1.19 9.44 -5.35
CA ALA A 450 -2.58 9.85 -5.50
C ALA A 450 -2.78 11.35 -5.26
N GLY A 451 -2.08 11.92 -4.29
CA GLY A 451 -2.05 13.37 -4.06
C GLY A 451 -1.43 14.13 -5.23
N GLN A 452 -0.27 13.69 -5.72
CA GLN A 452 0.43 14.36 -6.84
C GLN A 452 -0.39 14.31 -8.14
N VAL A 453 -0.99 13.17 -8.46
CA VAL A 453 -1.86 13.00 -9.62
C VAL A 453 -3.10 13.86 -9.50
N ALA A 454 -3.77 13.88 -8.33
CA ALA A 454 -4.92 14.76 -8.12
C ALA A 454 -4.54 16.25 -8.19
N GLY A 455 -3.30 16.61 -7.82
CA GLY A 455 -2.73 17.94 -8.03
C GLY A 455 -2.44 18.28 -9.49
N GLY A 456 -2.52 17.31 -10.41
CA GLY A 456 -2.42 17.49 -11.86
C GLY A 456 -1.22 16.81 -12.53
N ALA A 457 -0.47 15.95 -11.85
CA ALA A 457 0.64 15.22 -12.46
C ALA A 457 0.16 14.24 -13.55
N ASN A 458 0.61 14.44 -14.79
CA ASN A 458 0.23 13.64 -15.95
C ASN A 458 1.33 12.68 -16.44
N VAL A 459 2.47 12.63 -15.74
CA VAL A 459 3.53 11.61 -15.84
C VAL A 459 4.09 11.37 -14.44
N ILE A 460 4.41 10.12 -14.11
CA ILE A 460 5.05 9.76 -12.84
C ILE A 460 6.46 9.22 -13.13
N PHE A 461 7.46 9.78 -12.46
CA PHE A 461 8.78 9.16 -12.31
C PHE A 461 8.84 8.43 -10.99
N PHE A 462 8.97 7.12 -11.08
CA PHE A 462 9.01 6.24 -9.94
C PHE A 462 10.42 5.66 -9.78
N VAL A 463 11.18 6.20 -8.84
CA VAL A 463 12.56 5.74 -8.58
C VAL A 463 12.53 4.58 -7.60
N THR A 464 13.24 3.50 -7.93
CA THR A 464 13.28 2.32 -7.08
C THR A 464 14.62 1.60 -7.15
N GLY A 465 15.22 1.31 -5.99
CA GLY A 465 16.44 0.50 -5.93
C GLY A 465 16.20 -1.00 -5.92
N ASN A 466 15.03 -1.41 -5.43
CA ASN A 466 14.69 -2.82 -5.33
C ASN A 466 13.83 -3.32 -6.49
N GLY A 467 13.28 -2.41 -7.30
CA GLY A 467 12.43 -2.74 -8.43
C GLY A 467 10.96 -2.83 -8.07
N SER A 468 10.40 -1.75 -7.50
CA SER A 468 8.96 -1.64 -7.34
C SER A 468 8.23 -1.51 -8.66
N ILE A 469 7.12 -2.23 -8.76
CA ILE A 469 6.33 -2.35 -9.98
C ILE A 469 5.01 -1.59 -9.89
N THR A 470 4.88 -0.73 -8.87
CA THR A 470 3.74 0.17 -8.65
C THR A 470 3.45 1.00 -9.90
N ASN A 471 2.18 1.06 -10.32
CA ASN A 471 1.71 1.97 -11.37
C ASN A 471 0.36 2.58 -10.98
N PHE A 472 0.04 3.72 -11.58
CA PHE A 472 -1.23 4.42 -11.37
C PHE A 472 -2.28 4.07 -12.45
N PRO A 473 -3.59 4.00 -12.14
CA PRO A 473 -4.59 3.46 -13.08
C PRO A 473 -4.76 4.19 -14.41
N PHE A 474 -4.42 5.49 -14.49
CA PHE A 474 -4.62 6.30 -15.69
C PHE A 474 -3.49 7.30 -16.00
N VAL A 475 -2.37 7.22 -15.27
CA VAL A 475 -1.20 8.10 -15.46
C VAL A 475 0.03 7.24 -15.75
N PRO A 476 0.73 7.46 -16.87
CA PRO A 476 1.90 6.66 -17.21
C PRO A 476 2.98 6.80 -16.14
N THR A 477 3.47 5.65 -15.67
CA THR A 477 4.52 5.55 -14.67
C THR A 477 5.80 5.03 -15.31
N ILE A 478 6.83 5.88 -15.35
CA ILE A 478 8.18 5.59 -15.86
C ILE A 478 9.04 5.20 -14.66
N LYS A 479 9.54 3.95 -14.66
CA LYS A 479 10.32 3.40 -13.55
C LYS A 479 11.82 3.48 -13.80
N LEU A 480 12.53 4.08 -12.84
CA LEU A 480 13.98 4.26 -12.88
C LEU A 480 14.63 3.36 -11.82
N VAL A 481 15.45 2.41 -12.26
CA VAL A 481 16.14 1.47 -11.36
C VAL A 481 17.58 1.87 -11.11
N THR A 482 18.00 1.83 -9.85
CA THR A 482 19.27 2.43 -9.37
C THR A 482 20.52 1.58 -9.68
N THR A 483 20.36 0.30 -10.02
CA THR A 483 21.48 -0.61 -10.34
C THR A 483 21.19 -1.43 -11.60
N THR A 484 22.23 -1.64 -12.43
CA THR A 484 22.11 -2.35 -13.71
C THR A 484 21.70 -3.81 -13.52
N LEU A 485 22.28 -4.50 -12.54
CA LEU A 485 21.93 -5.90 -12.24
C LEU A 485 20.44 -6.06 -11.92
N ARG A 486 19.85 -5.10 -11.19
CA ARG A 486 18.42 -5.14 -10.87
C ARG A 486 17.56 -4.83 -12.09
N PHE A 487 17.98 -3.86 -12.91
CA PHE A 487 17.32 -3.54 -14.17
C PHE A 487 17.24 -4.76 -15.10
N GLU A 488 18.35 -5.48 -15.29
CA GLU A 488 18.39 -6.67 -16.14
C GLU A 488 17.43 -7.78 -15.66
N ARG A 489 17.33 -7.98 -14.34
CA ARG A 489 16.41 -8.97 -13.74
C ARG A 489 14.94 -8.60 -13.91
N LEU A 490 14.61 -7.31 -13.99
CA LEU A 490 13.24 -6.79 -14.03
C LEU A 490 12.96 -6.03 -15.33
N ALA A 491 13.66 -6.38 -16.42
CA ALA A 491 13.65 -5.63 -17.67
C ALA A 491 12.27 -5.59 -18.37
N ARG A 492 11.31 -6.42 -17.93
CA ARG A 492 9.92 -6.39 -18.43
C ARG A 492 9.06 -5.33 -17.73
N GLU A 493 9.49 -4.87 -16.57
CA GLU A 493 8.76 -3.93 -15.73
C GLU A 493 9.51 -2.60 -15.56
N MET A 494 10.79 -2.48 -15.94
CA MET A 494 11.63 -1.32 -15.62
C MET A 494 12.03 -0.53 -16.87
N ASP A 495 11.60 0.73 -16.95
CA ASP A 495 11.75 1.55 -18.16
C ASP A 495 13.18 2.08 -18.35
N VAL A 496 13.88 2.43 -17.26
CA VAL A 496 15.17 3.13 -17.29
C VAL A 496 16.19 2.49 -16.34
N ASN A 497 17.37 2.20 -16.88
CA ASN A 497 18.55 1.81 -16.09
C ASN A 497 19.34 3.04 -15.64
N ALA A 498 19.03 3.58 -14.46
CA ALA A 498 19.83 4.65 -13.85
C ALA A 498 21.18 4.13 -13.30
N GLY A 499 21.26 2.83 -13.00
CA GLY A 499 22.48 2.15 -12.54
C GLY A 499 23.65 2.25 -13.52
N ALA A 500 23.37 2.46 -14.81
CA ALA A 500 24.41 2.67 -15.80
C ALA A 500 25.29 3.91 -15.52
N TYR A 501 24.82 4.87 -14.71
CA TYR A 501 25.65 5.96 -14.19
C TYR A 501 26.81 5.41 -13.33
N GLN A 502 26.52 4.40 -12.51
CA GLN A 502 27.52 3.74 -11.67
C GLN A 502 28.52 2.91 -12.49
N ASP A 503 28.10 2.48 -13.68
CA ASP A 503 28.91 1.72 -14.65
C ASP A 503 29.75 2.63 -15.56
N GLY A 504 29.73 3.95 -15.33
CA GLY A 504 30.58 4.93 -16.01
C GLY A 504 29.91 5.74 -17.12
N ARG A 505 28.59 5.58 -17.36
CA ARG A 505 27.86 6.50 -18.25
C ARG A 505 27.73 7.87 -17.62
N SER A 506 27.73 8.93 -18.42
CA SER A 506 27.50 10.29 -17.92
C SER A 506 26.02 10.51 -17.58
N MET A 507 25.76 11.28 -16.53
CA MET A 507 24.40 11.71 -16.16
C MET A 507 23.74 12.54 -17.27
N GLU A 508 24.51 13.32 -18.02
CA GLU A 508 24.05 14.10 -19.17
C GLU A 508 23.44 13.21 -20.27
N SER A 509 24.14 12.15 -20.66
CA SER A 509 23.65 11.20 -21.67
C SER A 509 22.40 10.46 -21.19
N LEU A 510 22.38 10.01 -19.94
CA LEU A 510 21.21 9.35 -19.34
C LEU A 510 20.01 10.29 -19.26
N CYS A 511 20.23 11.55 -18.91
CA CYS A 511 19.19 12.58 -18.86
C CYS A 511 18.56 12.80 -20.24
N ALA A 512 19.38 12.96 -21.28
CA ALA A 512 18.89 13.14 -22.65
C ALA A 512 18.03 11.97 -23.12
N GLU A 513 18.49 10.73 -22.94
CA GLU A 513 17.74 9.51 -23.29
C GLU A 513 16.43 9.38 -22.50
N THR A 514 16.47 9.67 -21.20
CA THR A 514 15.29 9.58 -20.33
C THR A 514 14.27 10.66 -20.67
N LEU A 515 14.72 11.87 -21.02
CA LEU A 515 13.85 12.94 -21.51
C LEU A 515 13.18 12.53 -22.83
N ASP A 516 13.92 11.94 -23.77
CA ASP A 516 13.38 11.47 -25.05
C ASP A 516 12.33 10.36 -24.83
N LEU A 517 12.61 9.40 -23.95
CA LEU A 517 11.66 8.37 -23.56
C LEU A 517 10.41 8.98 -22.89
N THR A 518 10.60 9.98 -22.02
CA THR A 518 9.49 10.69 -21.36
C THR A 518 8.57 11.35 -22.40
N VAL A 519 9.15 12.02 -23.40
CA VAL A 519 8.38 12.63 -24.50
C VAL A 519 7.65 11.57 -25.33
N ALA A 520 8.29 10.44 -25.63
CA ALA A 520 7.66 9.34 -26.37
C ALA A 520 6.48 8.74 -25.58
N ILE A 521 6.65 8.52 -24.28
CA ILE A 521 5.61 7.97 -23.40
C ILE A 521 4.45 8.95 -23.24
N ALA A 522 4.74 10.24 -23.01
CA ALA A 522 3.72 11.28 -22.99
C ALA A 522 2.95 11.36 -24.33
N SER A 523 3.63 11.07 -25.44
CA SER A 523 3.08 11.03 -26.81
C SER A 523 2.24 9.79 -27.14
N GLY A 524 2.13 8.83 -26.23
CA GLY A 524 1.28 7.64 -26.38
C GLY A 524 2.03 6.32 -26.44
N GLN A 525 3.37 6.30 -26.37
CA GLN A 525 4.07 5.05 -26.10
C GLN A 525 3.69 4.55 -24.70
N LEU A 526 3.30 3.28 -24.59
CA LEU A 526 3.05 2.66 -23.29
C LEU A 526 4.37 2.43 -22.54
N SER A 527 4.42 2.83 -21.27
CA SER A 527 5.48 2.41 -20.37
C SER A 527 5.40 0.90 -20.12
N LEU A 528 6.49 0.31 -19.64
CA LEU A 528 6.49 -1.12 -19.27
C LEU A 528 5.50 -1.43 -18.14
N GLY A 529 5.25 -0.45 -17.26
CA GLY A 529 4.22 -0.56 -16.22
C GLY A 529 2.81 -0.72 -16.80
N GLU A 530 2.48 0.11 -17.79
CA GLU A 530 1.18 0.04 -18.48
C GLU A 530 1.02 -1.30 -19.22
N LYS A 531 2.08 -1.77 -19.89
CA LYS A 531 2.09 -3.07 -20.57
C LYS A 531 1.95 -4.27 -19.61
N ALA A 532 2.32 -4.10 -18.35
CA ALA A 532 2.28 -5.17 -17.35
C ALA A 532 0.86 -5.46 -16.83
N GLY A 533 -0.14 -4.60 -17.10
CA GLY A 533 -1.52 -4.81 -16.66
C GLY A 533 -1.72 -4.72 -15.15
N HIS A 534 -0.82 -4.03 -14.44
CA HIS A 534 -0.85 -3.83 -13.00
C HIS A 534 -0.97 -2.35 -12.68
N ALA A 535 -1.99 -1.94 -11.93
CA ALA A 535 -2.10 -0.59 -11.37
C ALA A 535 -2.93 -0.60 -10.09
N GLN A 536 -2.67 0.37 -9.20
CA GLN A 536 -3.33 0.51 -7.91
C GLN A 536 -3.41 1.98 -7.50
N ILE A 537 -4.29 2.29 -6.55
CA ILE A 537 -4.38 3.60 -5.92
C ILE A 537 -4.69 3.43 -4.43
N SER A 538 -4.11 4.28 -3.60
CA SER A 538 -4.47 4.49 -2.21
C SER A 538 -4.55 5.98 -1.93
N LEU A 539 -5.49 6.44 -1.11
CA LEU A 539 -5.56 7.84 -0.68
C LEU A 539 -4.87 7.99 0.67
N TRP A 540 -4.42 9.19 1.03
CA TRP A 540 -3.87 9.42 2.37
C TRP A 540 -4.92 9.09 3.43
N ARG A 541 -4.65 8.05 4.20
CA ARG A 541 -5.69 7.35 4.97
C ARG A 541 -6.05 8.05 6.26
N ASN A 542 -7.28 7.81 6.69
CA ASN A 542 -7.86 8.40 7.89
C ASN A 542 -7.09 7.92 9.12
N TRP A 543 -6.85 8.85 10.05
CA TRP A 543 -6.26 8.59 11.35
C TRP A 543 -7.28 8.92 12.42
N ARG A 544 -7.24 8.25 13.58
CA ARG A 544 -8.27 8.42 14.62
C ARG A 544 -7.89 9.39 15.73
N GLN A 545 -6.60 9.54 16.01
CA GLN A 545 -6.13 10.46 17.03
C GLN A 545 -6.02 11.86 16.43
N THR A 546 -6.68 12.84 17.04
CA THR A 546 -6.56 14.25 16.68
C THR A 546 -5.60 15.02 17.59
N ASP A 547 -5.12 14.37 18.66
CA ASP A 547 -4.12 14.86 19.60
C ASP A 547 -3.49 13.68 20.36
N GLY A 548 -2.49 13.96 21.20
CA GLY A 548 -1.75 12.96 21.99
C GLY A 548 -2.37 12.57 23.34
N SER A 549 -3.60 13.01 23.66
CA SER A 549 -4.19 12.84 25.00
C SER A 549 -4.51 11.39 25.37
N GLN A 550 -4.83 10.55 24.37
CA GLN A 550 -5.17 9.14 24.56
C GLN A 550 -4.01 8.19 24.25
N THR A 551 -2.89 8.68 23.70
CA THR A 551 -1.79 7.84 23.20
C THR A 551 -1.28 6.87 24.27
N ALA A 552 -1.01 7.36 25.49
CA ALA A 552 -0.52 6.52 26.58
C ALA A 552 -1.55 5.48 27.04
N VAL A 553 -2.84 5.82 27.05
CA VAL A 553 -3.91 4.87 27.42
C VAL A 553 -4.01 3.76 26.38
N LEU A 554 -3.99 4.13 25.11
CA LEU A 554 -4.11 3.18 23.99
C LEU A 554 -2.88 2.26 23.87
N LEU A 555 -1.67 2.78 24.09
CA LEU A 555 -0.45 1.97 24.08
C LEU A 555 -0.40 0.95 25.22
N ASN A 556 -1.11 1.20 26.32
CA ASN A 556 -1.14 0.32 27.51
C ASN A 556 -2.46 -0.47 27.63
N ALA A 557 -3.29 -0.48 26.60
CA ALA A 557 -4.55 -1.22 26.62
C ALA A 557 -4.31 -2.73 26.79
N THR A 558 -5.03 -3.35 27.73
CA THR A 558 -4.90 -4.80 27.98
C THR A 558 -5.61 -5.58 26.86
N PRO A 559 -4.95 -6.54 26.20
CA PRO A 559 -5.59 -7.36 25.20
C PRO A 559 -6.67 -8.26 25.83
N PRO A 560 -7.67 -8.71 25.04
CA PRO A 560 -8.62 -9.73 25.47
C PRO A 560 -7.94 -11.02 25.95
N ASP A 561 -8.56 -11.73 26.89
CA ASP A 561 -7.97 -12.89 27.59
C ASP A 561 -8.16 -14.24 26.87
N GLY A 562 -8.90 -14.25 25.76
CA GLY A 562 -9.22 -15.46 24.99
C GLY A 562 -10.33 -16.32 25.61
N GLN A 563 -10.85 -15.98 26.79
CA GLN A 563 -11.82 -16.82 27.49
C GLN A 563 -13.23 -16.66 26.92
N PRO A 564 -13.96 -17.74 26.63
CA PRO A 564 -15.30 -17.64 26.09
C PRO A 564 -16.29 -17.01 27.08
N LEU A 565 -17.30 -16.32 26.56
CA LEU A 565 -18.41 -15.79 27.36
C LEU A 565 -19.45 -16.88 27.63
N PRO A 566 -20.07 -16.92 28.82
CA PRO A 566 -21.19 -17.82 29.07
C PRO A 566 -22.40 -17.42 28.23
N ALA A 567 -23.00 -18.38 27.52
CA ALA A 567 -24.28 -18.21 26.84
C ALA A 567 -25.43 -18.81 27.68
N LYS A 568 -26.63 -18.25 27.56
CA LYS A 568 -27.85 -18.81 28.13
C LYS A 568 -28.15 -20.16 27.48
N SER A 569 -28.41 -21.18 28.30
CA SER A 569 -28.84 -22.48 27.80
C SER A 569 -30.20 -22.39 27.10
N HIS A 570 -30.38 -23.21 26.07
CA HIS A 570 -31.62 -23.25 25.30
C HIS A 570 -31.87 -24.67 24.79
N ASP A 571 -33.14 -25.08 24.72
CA ASP A 571 -33.50 -26.36 24.10
C ASP A 571 -33.08 -26.38 22.64
N LEU A 572 -32.40 -27.45 22.20
CA LEU A 572 -31.99 -27.56 20.80
C LEU A 572 -33.22 -27.53 19.89
N LEU A 573 -33.10 -26.83 18.75
CA LEU A 573 -34.15 -26.80 17.74
C LEU A 573 -34.52 -28.24 17.33
N PRO A 574 -35.82 -28.61 17.28
CA PRO A 574 -36.22 -29.96 16.90
C PRO A 574 -35.83 -30.25 15.45
N GLY A 575 -35.16 -31.38 15.21
CA GLY A 575 -34.71 -31.81 13.89
C GLY A 575 -33.32 -32.45 13.90
N ASN A 576 -32.94 -33.11 12.80
CA ASN A 576 -31.56 -33.53 12.58
C ASN A 576 -30.80 -32.42 11.85
N TRP A 577 -29.81 -31.82 12.51
CA TRP A 577 -29.05 -30.67 12.02
C TRP A 577 -27.61 -31.08 11.70
N GLU A 578 -27.45 -31.80 10.60
CA GLU A 578 -26.17 -32.26 10.08
C GLU A 578 -25.85 -31.60 8.74
N TRP A 579 -24.56 -31.49 8.42
CA TRP A 579 -24.05 -30.93 7.17
C TRP A 579 -22.88 -31.74 6.63
N THR A 580 -22.60 -31.60 5.34
CA THR A 580 -21.54 -32.35 4.66
C THR A 580 -20.22 -31.56 4.71
N ALA A 581 -19.34 -31.95 5.63
CA ALA A 581 -18.03 -31.34 5.82
C ALA A 581 -16.94 -31.96 4.93
N VAL A 582 -15.88 -31.20 4.67
CA VAL A 582 -14.59 -31.75 4.21
C VAL A 582 -13.81 -32.19 5.43
N ARG A 583 -13.29 -33.42 5.39
CA ARG A 583 -12.42 -33.93 6.45
C ARG A 583 -11.04 -33.29 6.33
N THR A 584 -10.55 -32.67 7.40
CA THR A 584 -9.20 -32.11 7.47
C THR A 584 -8.44 -32.68 8.67
N PRO A 585 -7.09 -32.58 8.70
CA PRO A 585 -6.31 -32.93 9.88
C PRO A 585 -6.69 -32.13 11.15
N HIS A 586 -7.35 -30.99 10.99
CA HIS A 586 -7.76 -30.09 12.07
C HIS A 586 -9.25 -30.21 12.43
N GLY A 587 -9.95 -31.19 11.84
CA GLY A 587 -11.38 -31.43 12.06
C GLY A 587 -12.24 -31.19 10.80
N PRO A 588 -13.56 -31.33 10.92
CA PRO A 588 -14.49 -31.02 9.82
C PRO A 588 -14.43 -29.54 9.45
N ALA A 589 -14.34 -29.23 8.16
CA ALA A 589 -14.32 -27.86 7.63
C ALA A 589 -15.36 -27.65 6.51
N THR A 590 -15.82 -26.42 6.32
CA THR A 590 -16.81 -26.09 5.27
C THR A 590 -16.21 -26.00 3.88
N ASP A 591 -14.90 -25.83 3.74
CA ASP A 591 -14.21 -25.77 2.46
C ASP A 591 -12.69 -25.93 2.62
N GLN A 592 -11.96 -26.11 1.52
CA GLN A 592 -10.50 -26.10 1.45
C GLN A 592 -10.03 -25.31 0.22
N VAL A 593 -9.34 -24.20 0.44
CA VAL A 593 -8.91 -23.24 -0.59
C VAL A 593 -7.40 -23.09 -0.63
N GLY A 594 -6.88 -22.71 -1.80
CA GLY A 594 -5.53 -22.19 -1.94
C GLY A 594 -5.51 -20.70 -1.64
N LEU A 595 -4.75 -20.26 -0.64
CA LEU A 595 -4.63 -18.85 -0.30
C LEU A 595 -3.30 -18.28 -0.80
N ILE A 596 -3.35 -17.24 -1.63
CA ILE A 596 -2.20 -16.36 -1.92
C ILE A 596 -2.38 -15.10 -1.09
N LEU A 597 -1.58 -14.97 -0.04
CA LEU A 597 -1.66 -13.84 0.89
C LEU A 597 -0.55 -12.84 0.59
N PRO A 598 -0.85 -11.68 -0.03
CA PRO A 598 0.14 -10.64 -0.22
C PRO A 598 0.61 -10.12 1.14
N THR A 599 1.90 -9.82 1.30
CA THR A 599 2.42 -9.19 2.53
C THR A 599 2.51 -7.67 2.44
N SER A 600 2.12 -7.09 1.30
CA SER A 600 2.10 -5.66 1.07
C SER A 600 1.10 -5.26 -0.01
N LEU A 601 0.70 -3.98 0.00
CA LEU A 601 -0.15 -3.40 -1.04
C LEU A 601 0.40 -3.65 -2.45
N CYS A 602 1.71 -3.43 -2.65
CA CYS A 602 2.37 -3.57 -3.94
C CYS A 602 2.31 -5.01 -4.50
N SER A 603 2.24 -6.04 -3.64
CA SER A 603 2.07 -7.43 -4.09
C SER A 603 0.61 -7.86 -4.27
N GLY A 604 -0.36 -7.07 -3.78
CA GLY A 604 -1.79 -7.41 -3.80
C GLY A 604 -2.36 -7.69 -5.19
N GLN A 605 -2.12 -6.81 -6.15
CA GLN A 605 -2.64 -7.00 -7.51
C GLN A 605 -1.97 -8.19 -8.22
N ILE A 606 -0.71 -8.49 -7.90
CA ILE A 606 0.01 -9.64 -8.45
C ILE A 606 -0.54 -10.94 -7.86
N ALA A 607 -0.88 -10.93 -6.56
CA ALA A 607 -1.57 -12.04 -5.92
C ALA A 607 -2.94 -12.30 -6.56
N ARG A 608 -3.68 -11.24 -6.94
CA ARG A 608 -4.93 -11.36 -7.69
C ARG A 608 -4.72 -12.03 -9.05
N LEU A 609 -3.77 -11.54 -9.84
CA LEU A 609 -3.42 -12.15 -11.14
C LEU A 609 -3.00 -13.62 -10.98
N GLY A 610 -2.23 -13.94 -9.94
CA GLY A 610 -1.83 -15.31 -9.61
C GLY A 610 -3.03 -16.20 -9.29
N ALA A 611 -3.94 -15.74 -8.42
CA ALA A 611 -5.14 -16.48 -8.04
C ALA A 611 -6.08 -16.69 -9.23
N GLU A 612 -6.26 -15.68 -10.09
CA GLU A 612 -7.04 -15.79 -11.32
C GLU A 612 -6.45 -16.83 -12.28
N HIS A 613 -5.14 -16.79 -12.51
CA HIS A 613 -4.45 -17.74 -13.38
C HIS A 613 -4.54 -19.18 -12.87
N LEU A 614 -4.47 -19.38 -11.55
CA LEU A 614 -4.65 -20.70 -10.94
C LEU A 614 -6.10 -21.18 -11.02
N ASN A 615 -7.08 -20.29 -10.84
CA ASN A 615 -8.50 -20.64 -10.94
C ASN A 615 -8.95 -21.02 -12.36
N GLN A 616 -8.24 -20.56 -13.40
CA GLN A 616 -8.50 -20.92 -14.79
C GLN A 616 -8.03 -22.35 -15.14
N GLN A 617 -7.24 -23.01 -14.28
CA GLN A 617 -6.74 -24.36 -14.51
C GLN A 617 -7.78 -25.42 -14.13
N ALA A 618 -7.78 -26.53 -14.86
CA ALA A 618 -8.75 -27.62 -14.67
C ALA A 618 -8.45 -28.48 -13.42
N ASP A 619 -7.17 -28.69 -13.10
CA ASP A 619 -6.73 -29.41 -11.91
C ASP A 619 -6.41 -28.41 -10.79
N LYS A 620 -7.14 -28.50 -9.69
CA LYS A 620 -6.98 -27.66 -8.50
C LYS A 620 -6.35 -28.43 -7.33
N HIS A 621 -5.85 -29.65 -7.56
CA HIS A 621 -5.13 -30.47 -6.57
C HIS A 621 -5.91 -30.69 -5.26
N GLY A 622 -7.22 -30.93 -5.41
CA GLY A 622 -8.16 -31.13 -4.30
C GLY A 622 -8.68 -29.84 -3.65
N LEU A 623 -8.23 -28.66 -4.07
CA LEU A 623 -8.75 -27.37 -3.60
C LEU A 623 -10.01 -26.97 -4.37
N SER A 624 -10.94 -26.26 -3.71
CA SER A 624 -12.16 -25.78 -4.39
C SER A 624 -11.89 -24.59 -5.31
N ARG A 625 -11.02 -23.67 -4.87
CA ARG A 625 -10.59 -22.46 -5.58
C ARG A 625 -9.31 -21.88 -4.98
N PHE A 626 -8.75 -20.91 -5.68
CA PHE A 626 -7.69 -20.03 -5.18
C PHE A 626 -8.28 -18.67 -4.81
N VAL A 627 -7.86 -18.11 -3.68
CA VAL A 627 -8.31 -16.81 -3.18
C VAL A 627 -7.09 -15.97 -2.85
N THR A 628 -7.24 -14.65 -2.97
CA THR A 628 -6.29 -13.69 -2.41
C THR A 628 -7.02 -12.67 -1.56
N LEU A 629 -6.32 -12.11 -0.58
CA LEU A 629 -6.82 -11.08 0.34
C LEU A 629 -6.02 -9.79 0.09
N VAL A 630 -6.39 -9.08 -0.97
CA VAL A 630 -5.72 -7.82 -1.35
C VAL A 630 -6.02 -6.76 -0.30
N HIS A 631 -4.97 -6.13 0.23
CA HIS A 631 -5.08 -5.08 1.23
C HIS A 631 -4.08 -3.96 0.99
N THR A 632 -4.22 -2.88 1.76
CA THR A 632 -3.41 -1.66 1.67
C THR A 632 -2.34 -1.54 2.77
N GLU A 633 -2.21 -2.53 3.65
CA GLU A 633 -1.17 -2.56 4.69
C GLU A 633 0.12 -3.28 4.24
N GLY A 634 1.10 -3.37 5.14
CA GLY A 634 2.42 -3.99 4.91
C GLY A 634 3.52 -3.01 4.49
N CYS A 635 3.14 -1.86 3.93
CA CYS A 635 4.04 -0.75 3.57
C CYS A 635 3.73 0.52 4.39
N GLY A 636 4.75 1.25 4.84
CA GLY A 636 4.59 2.61 5.37
C GLY A 636 3.85 2.78 6.71
N VAL A 637 3.50 1.70 7.42
CA VAL A 637 2.86 1.81 8.75
C VAL A 637 3.93 1.87 9.84
N ALA A 638 3.81 2.84 10.76
CA ALA A 638 4.90 3.21 11.68
C ALA A 638 4.84 2.63 13.09
N MET A 639 3.89 1.75 13.41
CA MET A 639 3.62 1.42 14.82
C MET A 639 3.70 -0.06 15.16
N PRO A 640 4.35 -0.44 16.29
CA PRO A 640 4.31 -1.79 16.83
C PRO A 640 2.90 -2.33 17.01
N THR A 641 1.98 -1.56 17.58
CA THR A 641 0.60 -2.02 17.85
C THR A 641 -0.19 -2.32 16.59
N VAL A 642 -0.05 -1.50 15.54
CA VAL A 642 -0.70 -1.74 14.24
C VAL A 642 -0.04 -2.90 13.51
N ARG A 643 1.27 -3.04 13.65
CA ARG A 643 2.01 -4.20 13.15
C ARG A 643 1.57 -5.48 13.84
N ASP A 644 1.31 -5.47 15.15
CA ASP A 644 0.84 -6.64 15.90
C ASP A 644 -0.57 -7.04 15.45
N LEU A 645 -1.48 -6.07 15.29
CA LEU A 645 -2.81 -6.30 14.71
C LEU A 645 -2.73 -6.88 13.30
N TYR A 646 -1.86 -6.31 12.45
CA TYR A 646 -1.59 -6.79 11.11
C TYR A 646 -1.10 -8.25 11.14
N ASN A 647 -0.02 -8.53 11.88
CA ASN A 647 0.58 -9.86 11.98
C ASN A 647 -0.40 -10.90 12.46
N GLU A 648 -1.17 -10.58 13.51
CA GLU A 648 -2.15 -11.49 14.08
C GLU A 648 -3.23 -11.84 13.06
N THR A 649 -3.72 -10.84 12.32
CA THR A 649 -4.70 -11.05 11.25
C THR A 649 -4.12 -11.90 10.12
N MET A 650 -2.89 -11.61 9.67
CA MET A 650 -2.24 -12.32 8.56
C MET A 650 -1.95 -13.78 8.91
N VAL A 651 -1.41 -14.05 10.10
CA VAL A 651 -1.15 -15.42 10.57
C VAL A 651 -2.46 -16.18 10.76
N SER A 652 -3.48 -15.55 11.34
CA SER A 652 -4.79 -16.19 11.53
C SER A 652 -5.43 -16.58 10.21
N TYR A 653 -5.35 -15.74 9.17
CA TYR A 653 -5.78 -16.12 7.81
C TYR A 653 -4.95 -17.25 7.22
N MET A 654 -3.64 -17.21 7.36
CA MET A 654 -2.75 -18.23 6.82
C MET A 654 -2.99 -19.61 7.46
N THR A 655 -3.43 -19.64 8.72
CA THR A 655 -3.79 -20.86 9.47
C THR A 655 -5.29 -21.10 9.58
N HIS A 656 -6.09 -20.39 8.78
CA HIS A 656 -7.55 -20.47 8.84
C HIS A 656 -8.05 -21.88 8.49
N PRO A 657 -9.10 -22.42 9.13
CA PRO A 657 -9.61 -23.77 8.84
C PRO A 657 -9.95 -24.03 7.37
N LEU A 658 -10.33 -22.98 6.63
CA LEU A 658 -10.63 -23.05 5.19
C LEU A 658 -9.40 -23.08 4.28
N VAL A 659 -8.20 -22.81 4.78
CA VAL A 659 -6.97 -22.76 3.98
C VAL A 659 -6.31 -24.13 4.02
N GLY A 660 -6.39 -24.85 2.90
CA GLY A 660 -5.70 -26.12 2.75
C GLY A 660 -4.21 -25.93 2.48
N HIS A 661 -3.88 -24.97 1.62
CA HIS A 661 -2.51 -24.57 1.32
C HIS A 661 -2.43 -23.05 1.20
N GLY A 662 -1.43 -22.47 1.85
CA GLY A 662 -1.23 -21.03 1.88
C GLY A 662 0.18 -20.64 1.45
N LEU A 663 0.28 -19.57 0.66
CA LEU A 663 1.52 -19.00 0.16
C LEU A 663 1.56 -17.50 0.46
N PHE A 664 2.65 -17.03 1.04
CA PHE A 664 2.93 -15.60 1.16
C PHE A 664 3.57 -15.07 -0.12
N LEU A 665 3.07 -13.94 -0.60
CA LEU A 665 3.66 -13.20 -1.71
C LEU A 665 4.14 -11.84 -1.21
N GLU A 666 5.44 -11.71 -1.09
CA GLU A 666 6.05 -10.41 -0.83
C GLU A 666 6.32 -9.66 -2.13
N HIS A 667 6.52 -8.35 -2.01
CA HIS A 667 7.11 -7.58 -3.09
C HIS A 667 8.63 -7.54 -2.97
N GLY A 668 9.14 -7.41 -1.74
CA GLY A 668 10.55 -7.46 -1.32
C GLY A 668 11.08 -6.14 -0.74
N CYS A 669 10.26 -5.07 -0.78
CA CYS A 669 10.54 -3.73 -0.24
C CYS A 669 9.90 -3.46 1.13
N GLU A 670 8.94 -4.28 1.53
CA GLU A 670 8.07 -4.04 2.67
C GLU A 670 8.76 -4.19 4.03
N LYS A 671 8.11 -3.65 5.07
CA LYS A 671 8.52 -3.89 6.46
C LYS A 671 8.29 -5.35 6.87
N THR A 672 7.27 -5.98 6.30
CA THR A 672 6.79 -7.34 6.65
C THR A 672 7.14 -8.35 5.56
N HIS A 673 8.43 -8.51 5.29
CA HIS A 673 8.96 -9.45 4.30
C HIS A 673 8.77 -10.92 4.72
N ASN A 674 9.04 -11.85 3.82
CA ASN A 674 8.86 -13.29 4.03
C ASN A 674 9.61 -13.81 5.26
N ASP A 675 10.88 -13.44 5.48
CA ASP A 675 11.61 -13.87 6.70
C ASP A 675 10.94 -13.36 7.99
N TYR A 676 10.37 -12.15 7.96
CA TYR A 676 9.66 -11.59 9.10
C TYR A 676 8.41 -12.44 9.42
N MET A 677 7.63 -12.78 8.39
CA MET A 677 6.46 -13.64 8.55
C MET A 677 6.83 -15.07 8.98
N ARG A 678 7.98 -15.60 8.54
CA ARG A 678 8.53 -16.87 9.05
C ARG A 678 8.75 -16.81 10.56
N HIS A 679 9.41 -15.76 11.05
CA HIS A 679 9.60 -15.57 12.49
C HIS A 679 8.26 -15.44 13.24
N GLN A 680 7.30 -14.69 12.70
CA GLN A 680 5.97 -14.54 13.30
C GLN A 680 5.20 -15.87 13.41
N LEU A 681 5.39 -16.78 12.44
CA LEU A 681 4.85 -18.15 12.49
C LEU A 681 5.55 -19.00 13.56
N MET A 682 6.89 -18.96 13.60
CA MET A 682 7.69 -19.73 14.57
C MET A 682 7.40 -19.32 16.01
N GLU A 683 7.29 -18.02 16.27
CA GLU A 683 6.89 -17.48 17.59
C GLU A 683 5.52 -17.97 18.05
N ARG A 684 4.64 -18.29 17.10
CA ARG A 684 3.29 -18.86 17.35
C ARG A 684 3.27 -20.40 17.25
N GLY A 685 4.42 -21.06 17.26
CA GLY A 685 4.54 -22.52 17.24
C GLY A 685 4.11 -23.16 15.92
N ARG A 686 4.14 -22.42 14.81
CA ARG A 686 3.82 -22.92 13.47
C ARG A 686 5.11 -23.19 12.69
N ASP A 687 5.13 -24.30 11.97
CA ASP A 687 6.25 -24.69 11.11
C ASP A 687 6.20 -23.92 9.77
N PRO A 688 7.18 -23.06 9.46
CA PRO A 688 7.19 -22.28 8.22
C PRO A 688 7.28 -23.10 6.94
N GLU A 689 7.76 -24.35 7.00
CA GLU A 689 7.92 -25.24 5.83
C GLU A 689 6.57 -25.76 5.27
N GLN A 690 5.50 -25.56 6.04
CA GLN A 690 4.13 -25.87 5.62
C GLN A 690 3.59 -24.85 4.60
N PHE A 691 4.22 -23.69 4.48
CA PHE A 691 3.74 -22.57 3.66
C PHE A 691 4.62 -22.32 2.43
N GLY A 692 4.04 -21.63 1.45
CA GLY A 692 4.73 -21.15 0.26
C GLY A 692 5.30 -19.76 0.46
N TRP A 693 6.39 -19.47 -0.24
CA TRP A 693 7.11 -18.20 -0.13
C TRP A 693 7.52 -17.73 -1.52
N ALA A 694 6.84 -16.71 -2.06
CA ALA A 694 7.17 -16.09 -3.34
C ALA A 694 7.56 -14.62 -3.12
N SER A 695 8.33 -14.06 -4.07
CA SER A 695 8.82 -12.69 -4.00
C SER A 695 8.94 -12.11 -5.39
N VAL A 696 8.17 -11.05 -5.67
CA VAL A 696 8.14 -10.39 -6.98
C VAL A 696 9.54 -10.03 -7.46
N GLN A 697 10.36 -9.46 -6.57
CA GLN A 697 11.69 -8.99 -6.93
C GLN A 697 12.74 -10.09 -6.94
N ALA A 698 12.62 -11.09 -6.07
CA ALA A 698 13.59 -12.19 -6.03
C ALA A 698 13.35 -13.19 -7.17
N ASP A 699 12.08 -13.43 -7.53
CA ASP A 699 11.70 -14.35 -8.61
C ASP A 699 12.00 -13.77 -10.01
N GLY A 700 12.08 -12.44 -10.15
CA GLY A 700 12.40 -11.77 -11.42
C GLY A 700 11.17 -11.20 -12.15
N GLY A 701 10.24 -10.60 -11.41
CA GLY A 701 9.10 -9.86 -11.95
C GLY A 701 7.79 -10.64 -11.90
N ILE A 702 6.72 -10.04 -12.43
CA ILE A 702 5.34 -10.54 -12.28
C ILE A 702 5.20 -11.96 -12.83
N GLY A 703 5.65 -12.17 -14.07
CA GLY A 703 5.48 -13.45 -14.76
C GLY A 703 6.23 -14.59 -14.07
N ALA A 704 7.42 -14.31 -13.53
CA ALA A 704 8.23 -15.30 -12.83
C ALA A 704 7.61 -15.69 -11.49
N SER A 705 7.10 -14.72 -10.71
CA SER A 705 6.39 -15.02 -9.46
C SER A 705 5.10 -15.80 -9.68
N ILE A 706 4.32 -15.49 -10.72
CA ILE A 706 3.12 -16.28 -11.06
C ILE A 706 3.51 -17.72 -11.39
N ALA A 707 4.59 -17.92 -12.16
CA ALA A 707 5.10 -19.25 -12.46
C ALA A 707 5.59 -20.00 -11.20
N HIS A 708 6.27 -19.31 -10.29
CA HIS A 708 6.71 -19.86 -9.00
C HIS A 708 5.51 -20.29 -8.13
N MET A 709 4.52 -19.42 -7.94
CA MET A 709 3.29 -19.75 -7.20
C MET A 709 2.61 -20.99 -7.79
N ARG A 710 2.48 -21.07 -9.11
CA ARG A 710 1.91 -22.24 -9.79
C ARG A 710 2.70 -23.52 -9.54
N HIS A 711 4.03 -23.45 -9.65
CA HIS A 711 4.87 -24.60 -9.39
C HIS A 711 4.73 -25.10 -7.95
N TRP A 712 4.69 -24.17 -6.98
CA TRP A 712 4.52 -24.51 -5.57
C TRP A 712 3.18 -25.21 -5.28
N PHE A 713 2.06 -24.67 -5.77
CA PHE A 713 0.75 -25.29 -5.55
C PHE A 713 0.61 -26.64 -6.28
N ALA A 714 1.18 -26.79 -7.47
CA ALA A 714 1.14 -28.07 -8.21
C ALA A 714 1.89 -29.20 -7.50
N GLY A 715 2.87 -28.87 -6.66
CA GLY A 715 3.63 -29.83 -5.86
C GLY A 715 2.94 -30.27 -4.56
N ARG A 716 1.71 -29.82 -4.30
CA ARG A 716 0.98 -30.08 -3.05
C ARG A 716 -0.31 -30.82 -3.35
N GLU A 717 -0.47 -32.01 -2.78
CA GLU A 717 -1.74 -32.72 -2.77
C GLU A 717 -2.48 -32.39 -1.47
N THR A 718 -3.73 -31.96 -1.59
CA THR A 718 -4.62 -31.93 -0.42
C THR A 718 -5.36 -33.25 -0.24
N ALA A 719 -5.53 -33.69 1.00
CA ALA A 719 -6.30 -34.89 1.34
C ALA A 719 -7.85 -34.68 1.23
N VAL A 720 -8.32 -33.83 0.31
CA VAL A 720 -9.71 -33.32 0.23
C VAL A 720 -10.68 -34.33 -0.40
N SER A 721 -10.24 -35.55 -0.70
CA SER A 721 -11.09 -36.54 -1.39
C SER A 721 -12.18 -37.17 -0.53
N THR A 722 -12.28 -36.84 0.77
CA THR A 722 -13.29 -37.44 1.67
C THR A 722 -14.15 -36.38 2.37
N THR A 723 -15.46 -36.55 2.25
CA THR A 723 -16.46 -35.78 3.00
C THR A 723 -17.01 -36.59 4.17
N GLU A 724 -17.45 -35.92 5.23
CA GLU A 724 -18.12 -36.55 6.37
C GLU A 724 -19.38 -35.77 6.80
N GLN A 725 -20.28 -36.42 7.53
CA GLN A 725 -21.38 -35.71 8.18
C GLN A 725 -20.89 -35.13 9.49
N ALA A 726 -21.15 -33.84 9.70
CA ALA A 726 -20.80 -33.11 10.91
C ALA A 726 -22.05 -32.49 11.54
N GLY A 727 -22.10 -32.46 12.87
CA GLY A 727 -23.18 -31.81 13.63
C GLY A 727 -22.92 -30.32 13.85
N LEU A 728 -23.86 -29.67 14.56
CA LEU A 728 -23.78 -28.25 14.95
C LEU A 728 -22.56 -27.93 15.84
N ASN A 729 -22.04 -28.93 16.57
CA ASN A 729 -20.86 -28.79 17.42
C ASN A 729 -19.57 -28.46 16.62
N ALA A 730 -19.56 -28.72 15.32
CA ALA A 730 -18.44 -28.40 14.43
C ALA A 730 -18.61 -27.05 13.71
N LEU A 731 -19.75 -26.36 13.88
CA LEU A 731 -19.97 -25.08 13.21
C LEU A 731 -19.22 -23.94 13.88
N ARG A 732 -18.68 -23.05 13.04
CA ARG A 732 -17.99 -21.82 13.45
C ARG A 732 -18.64 -20.64 12.74
N LEU A 733 -19.46 -19.88 13.45
CA LEU A 733 -20.30 -18.83 12.86
C LEU A 733 -19.90 -17.42 13.31
N GLY A 734 -19.85 -16.49 12.36
CA GLY A 734 -19.88 -15.06 12.62
C GLY A 734 -21.30 -14.52 12.56
N VAL A 735 -21.70 -13.66 13.49
CA VAL A 735 -23.02 -13.01 13.44
C VAL A 735 -22.87 -11.50 13.62
N LEU A 736 -23.33 -10.73 12.62
CA LEU A 736 -23.35 -9.27 12.66
C LEU A 736 -24.62 -8.66 12.08
N ALA A 737 -24.88 -7.41 12.46
CA ALA A 737 -25.93 -6.59 11.88
C ALA A 737 -25.43 -5.17 11.60
N GLN A 738 -26.04 -4.53 10.59
CA GLN A 738 -25.82 -3.13 10.30
C GLN A 738 -27.17 -2.38 10.14
N GLY A 739 -27.28 -1.25 10.83
CA GLY A 739 -28.51 -0.45 10.89
C GLY A 739 -29.48 -0.94 11.97
N ASP A 740 -30.71 -0.43 11.92
CA ASP A 740 -31.72 -0.72 12.93
C ASP A 740 -32.16 -2.19 12.87
N VAL A 741 -32.03 -2.90 13.99
CA VAL A 741 -32.40 -4.32 14.11
C VAL A 741 -33.73 -4.46 14.86
N PRO A 742 -34.81 -4.91 14.21
CA PRO A 742 -36.07 -5.16 14.90
C PRO A 742 -35.98 -6.30 15.92
N ASP A 743 -36.76 -6.20 17.00
CA ASP A 743 -36.72 -7.17 18.10
C ASP A 743 -36.99 -8.61 17.67
N THR A 744 -37.85 -8.83 16.68
CA THR A 744 -38.14 -10.17 16.12
C THR A 744 -36.93 -10.78 15.41
N VAL A 745 -36.14 -9.95 14.71
CA VAL A 745 -34.88 -10.38 14.08
C VAL A 745 -33.84 -10.66 15.16
N ALA A 746 -33.73 -9.76 16.15
CA ALA A 746 -32.84 -9.95 17.30
C ALA A 746 -33.14 -11.27 18.03
N GLN A 747 -34.42 -11.58 18.25
CA GLN A 747 -34.87 -12.85 18.83
C GLN A 747 -34.46 -14.06 17.98
N SER A 748 -34.70 -14.00 16.67
CA SER A 748 -34.40 -15.10 15.75
C SER A 748 -32.90 -15.40 15.69
N LEU A 749 -32.06 -14.35 15.63
CA LEU A 749 -30.61 -14.48 15.66
C LEU A 749 -30.11 -14.94 17.03
N ALA A 750 -30.69 -14.45 18.13
CA ALA A 750 -30.32 -14.89 19.48
C ALA A 750 -30.60 -16.39 19.68
N GLN A 751 -31.75 -16.88 19.18
CA GLN A 751 -32.09 -18.30 19.21
C GLN A 751 -31.11 -19.13 18.38
N LEU A 752 -30.70 -18.65 17.20
CA LEU A 752 -29.68 -19.31 16.38
C LEU A 752 -28.35 -19.44 17.14
N VAL A 753 -27.87 -18.33 17.72
CA VAL A 753 -26.61 -18.29 18.50
C VAL A 753 -26.66 -19.26 19.68
N ARG A 754 -27.73 -19.22 20.48
CA ARG A 754 -27.88 -20.15 21.61
C ARG A 754 -27.93 -21.60 21.16
N THR A 755 -28.57 -21.91 20.04
CA THR A 755 -28.67 -23.28 19.52
C THR A 755 -27.29 -23.82 19.15
N VAL A 756 -26.48 -23.05 18.43
CA VAL A 756 -25.13 -23.47 18.02
C VAL A 756 -24.19 -23.59 19.21
N VAL A 757 -24.20 -22.61 20.12
CA VAL A 757 -23.35 -22.64 21.32
C VAL A 757 -23.75 -23.79 22.25
N THR A 758 -25.05 -24.04 22.45
CA THR A 758 -25.52 -25.18 23.28
C THR A 758 -25.12 -26.53 22.68
N ALA A 759 -25.06 -26.63 21.35
CA ALA A 759 -24.57 -27.82 20.66
C ALA A 759 -23.04 -27.96 20.74
N GLY A 760 -22.30 -26.98 21.27
CA GLY A 760 -20.85 -27.00 21.39
C GLY A 760 -20.09 -26.37 20.21
N GLY A 761 -20.78 -25.63 19.33
CA GLY A 761 -20.15 -24.87 18.25
C GLY A 761 -19.56 -23.54 18.71
N THR A 762 -18.84 -22.86 17.80
CA THR A 762 -18.25 -21.54 18.04
C THR A 762 -19.11 -20.45 17.39
N VAL A 763 -19.44 -19.40 18.14
CA VAL A 763 -20.05 -18.18 17.60
C VAL A 763 -19.22 -16.98 18.00
N VAL A 764 -18.87 -16.14 17.02
CA VAL A 764 -18.15 -14.88 17.23
C VAL A 764 -19.01 -13.71 16.76
N LEU A 765 -19.12 -12.66 17.58
CA LEU A 765 -19.74 -11.40 17.19
C LEU A 765 -18.74 -10.24 17.32
N PRO A 766 -18.82 -9.22 16.47
CA PRO A 766 -18.08 -7.98 16.70
C PRO A 766 -18.58 -7.25 17.96
N GLN A 767 -17.69 -6.62 18.71
CA GLN A 767 -18.05 -5.89 19.94
C GLN A 767 -18.82 -4.59 19.65
N ARG A 768 -18.56 -3.90 18.53
CA ARG A 768 -19.32 -2.73 18.07
C ARG A 768 -20.32 -3.15 17.00
N ASN A 769 -21.35 -3.87 17.41
CA ASN A 769 -22.35 -4.47 16.53
C ASN A 769 -23.75 -3.94 16.87
N SER A 770 -24.55 -3.59 15.86
CA SER A 770 -25.92 -3.08 16.07
C SER A 770 -26.83 -4.07 16.82
N LEU A 771 -26.50 -5.37 16.83
CA LEU A 771 -27.21 -6.33 17.68
C LEU A 771 -27.05 -6.02 19.18
N LEU A 772 -25.87 -5.58 19.60
CA LEU A 772 -25.55 -5.32 21.01
C LEU A 772 -26.19 -4.03 21.52
N ASP A 773 -26.68 -3.17 20.63
CA ASP A 773 -27.39 -1.92 20.98
C ASP A 773 -28.86 -2.17 21.39
N GLY A 774 -29.40 -3.38 21.16
CA GLY A 774 -30.82 -3.71 21.36
C GLY A 774 -31.08 -4.92 22.28
N SER A 775 -32.21 -5.61 22.05
CA SER A 775 -32.67 -6.72 22.89
C SER A 775 -31.93 -8.05 22.67
N PHE A 776 -31.03 -8.14 21.68
CA PHE A 776 -30.32 -9.38 21.34
C PHE A 776 -29.43 -9.87 22.50
N TRP A 777 -28.59 -9.00 23.08
CA TRP A 777 -27.57 -9.45 24.03
C TRP A 777 -28.18 -10.07 25.29
N SER A 778 -29.22 -9.44 25.84
CA SER A 778 -29.93 -9.93 27.03
C SER A 778 -30.62 -11.28 26.80
N GLN A 779 -30.84 -11.68 25.55
CA GLN A 779 -31.35 -13.00 25.18
C GLN A 779 -30.24 -14.04 25.06
N VAL A 780 -29.01 -13.63 24.74
CA VAL A 780 -27.88 -14.54 24.52
C VAL A 780 -27.05 -14.76 25.78
N SER A 781 -26.81 -13.72 26.59
CA SER A 781 -25.95 -13.79 27.78
C SER A 781 -26.48 -12.90 28.92
N GLU A 782 -25.98 -13.13 30.14
CA GLU A 782 -26.22 -12.31 31.34
C GLU A 782 -24.99 -11.50 31.77
N VAL A 783 -23.83 -11.77 31.19
CA VAL A 783 -22.60 -11.03 31.51
C VAL A 783 -22.48 -9.79 30.64
N GLU A 784 -21.56 -8.89 31.01
CA GLU A 784 -21.23 -7.72 30.22
C GLU A 784 -20.67 -8.11 28.84
N ALA A 785 -21.08 -7.38 27.79
CA ALA A 785 -20.62 -7.57 26.42
C ALA A 785 -19.19 -7.02 26.23
N LYS A 786 -18.18 -7.77 26.69
CA LYS A 786 -16.77 -7.43 26.54
C LYS A 786 -16.07 -8.32 25.51
N ALA A 787 -15.18 -7.74 24.70
CA ALA A 787 -14.33 -8.49 23.80
C ALA A 787 -13.51 -9.55 24.55
N THR A 788 -13.53 -10.77 24.02
CA THR A 788 -12.76 -11.93 24.50
C THR A 788 -11.70 -12.38 23.51
N VAL A 789 -11.79 -11.96 22.24
CA VAL A 789 -10.73 -12.14 21.25
C VAL A 789 -10.34 -10.78 20.66
N ALA A 790 -9.04 -10.57 20.44
CA ALA A 790 -8.56 -9.37 19.77
C ALA A 790 -9.01 -9.34 18.30
N TYR A 791 -8.97 -8.17 17.67
CA TYR A 791 -9.26 -8.05 16.24
C TYR A 791 -8.34 -8.98 15.43
N GLY A 792 -8.95 -9.85 14.63
CA GLY A 792 -8.22 -10.79 13.77
C GLY A 792 -7.54 -11.96 14.49
N GLN A 793 -7.74 -12.11 15.80
CA GLN A 793 -7.22 -13.24 16.58
C GLN A 793 -8.14 -14.46 16.45
N THR A 794 -7.53 -15.64 16.25
CA THR A 794 -8.28 -16.91 16.17
C THR A 794 -9.00 -17.23 17.50
N ALA A 795 -10.29 -17.56 17.43
CA ALA A 795 -11.06 -18.07 18.56
C ALA A 795 -10.74 -19.56 18.79
N VAL A 796 -9.95 -19.86 19.82
CA VAL A 796 -9.40 -21.20 20.09
C VAL A 796 -10.36 -22.13 20.85
N SER A 797 -11.30 -21.58 21.61
CA SER A 797 -12.28 -22.36 22.37
C SER A 797 -13.65 -22.34 21.71
N SER A 798 -14.43 -23.40 21.94
CA SER A 798 -15.79 -23.50 21.41
C SER A 798 -16.76 -22.91 22.41
N CYS A 799 -17.38 -21.78 22.08
CA CYS A 799 -18.51 -21.16 22.76
C CYS A 799 -18.85 -19.83 22.04
N LEU A 800 -19.42 -18.88 22.78
CA LEU A 800 -19.63 -17.48 22.42
C LEU A 800 -18.37 -16.63 22.67
N HIS A 801 -17.96 -15.86 21.66
CA HIS A 801 -16.90 -14.85 21.76
C HIS A 801 -17.37 -13.50 21.23
N LEU A 802 -16.78 -12.43 21.77
CA LEU A 802 -16.85 -11.10 21.19
C LEU A 802 -15.47 -10.70 20.68
N MET A 803 -15.38 -10.28 19.43
CA MET A 803 -14.16 -9.77 18.83
C MET A 803 -14.05 -8.27 19.04
N ASP A 804 -12.89 -7.80 19.51
CA ASP A 804 -12.60 -6.36 19.52
C ASP A 804 -12.74 -5.77 18.10
N THR A 805 -13.36 -4.61 18.04
CA THR A 805 -13.63 -3.90 16.79
C THR A 805 -13.22 -2.45 16.97
N PRO A 806 -11.99 -2.10 16.56
CA PRO A 806 -11.55 -0.71 16.55
C PRO A 806 -12.49 0.16 15.71
N SER A 807 -13.06 -0.41 14.65
CA SER A 807 -13.92 0.27 13.67
C SER A 807 -15.33 -0.30 13.61
N ARG A 808 -16.27 0.54 13.18
CA ARG A 808 -17.62 0.13 12.73
C ARG A 808 -17.71 -0.02 11.20
N HIS A 809 -16.60 0.21 10.48
CA HIS A 809 -16.57 0.08 9.03
C HIS A 809 -16.83 -1.38 8.61
N TRP A 810 -17.82 -1.57 7.73
CA TRP A 810 -18.34 -2.87 7.32
C TRP A 810 -17.23 -3.86 6.90
N THR A 811 -16.41 -3.48 5.91
CA THR A 811 -15.37 -4.37 5.37
C THR A 811 -14.30 -4.67 6.42
N GLU A 812 -13.94 -3.69 7.26
CA GLU A 812 -12.94 -3.90 8.32
C GLU A 812 -13.47 -4.87 9.38
N THR A 813 -14.74 -4.74 9.77
CA THR A 813 -15.37 -5.68 10.70
C THR A 813 -15.45 -7.09 10.12
N LEU A 814 -15.82 -7.24 8.85
CA LEU A 814 -15.82 -8.55 8.18
C LEU A 814 -14.42 -9.16 8.13
N THR A 815 -13.39 -8.38 7.80
CA THR A 815 -12.01 -8.84 7.73
C THR A 815 -11.50 -9.33 9.09
N GLY A 816 -11.78 -8.61 10.18
CA GLY A 816 -11.40 -9.08 11.51
C GLY A 816 -12.17 -10.34 11.89
N LEU A 817 -13.49 -10.33 11.66
CA LEU A 817 -14.38 -11.41 12.05
C LEU A 817 -14.03 -12.71 11.33
N ALA A 818 -13.81 -12.67 10.01
CA ALA A 818 -13.38 -13.84 9.25
C ALA A 818 -12.02 -14.38 9.71
N ALA A 819 -11.08 -13.53 10.12
CA ALA A 819 -9.80 -13.96 10.67
C ALA A 819 -9.92 -14.73 11.99
N THR A 820 -11.03 -14.65 12.73
CA THR A 820 -11.18 -15.40 14.00
C THR A 820 -11.33 -16.92 13.80
N GLY A 821 -11.26 -17.40 12.56
CA GLY A 821 -11.38 -18.82 12.22
C GLY A 821 -12.82 -19.26 11.99
N ILE A 822 -13.77 -18.35 11.86
CA ILE A 822 -15.16 -18.68 11.53
C ILE A 822 -15.28 -19.07 10.05
N GLU A 823 -16.24 -19.92 9.75
CA GLU A 823 -16.36 -20.51 8.42
C GLU A 823 -17.57 -19.97 7.64
N ILE A 824 -18.54 -19.37 8.32
CA ILE A 824 -19.72 -18.73 7.72
C ILE A 824 -20.07 -17.49 8.52
N ILE A 825 -20.41 -16.40 7.83
CA ILE A 825 -20.92 -15.16 8.43
C ILE A 825 -22.41 -15.00 8.10
N ILE A 826 -23.22 -14.63 9.08
CA ILE A 826 -24.61 -14.23 8.91
C ILE A 826 -24.72 -12.74 9.22
N ALA A 827 -25.27 -12.01 8.27
CA ALA A 827 -25.27 -10.56 8.25
C ALA A 827 -26.68 -10.01 8.06
N TYR A 828 -27.29 -9.46 9.12
CA TYR A 828 -28.52 -8.70 8.94
C TYR A 828 -28.23 -7.30 8.41
N GLN A 829 -28.95 -6.91 7.35
CA GLN A 829 -28.81 -5.64 6.68
C GLN A 829 -30.16 -4.92 6.63
N ALA A 830 -30.27 -3.83 7.39
CA ALA A 830 -31.50 -3.02 7.45
C ALA A 830 -31.75 -2.22 6.16
N LYS A 831 -30.67 -1.90 5.43
CA LYS A 831 -30.71 -1.06 4.22
C LYS A 831 -30.41 -1.89 2.98
N ARG A 832 -29.23 -1.70 2.39
CA ARG A 832 -28.82 -2.33 1.14
C ARG A 832 -27.78 -3.43 1.39
N PRO A 833 -27.72 -4.47 0.55
CA PRO A 833 -26.64 -5.45 0.59
C PRO A 833 -25.26 -4.78 0.49
N GLN A 834 -24.25 -5.34 1.15
CA GLN A 834 -22.88 -4.84 1.15
C GLN A 834 -21.91 -5.84 0.52
N ALA A 835 -20.70 -5.43 0.14
CA ALA A 835 -19.70 -6.38 -0.36
C ALA A 835 -19.49 -7.53 0.64
N ALA A 836 -19.41 -8.76 0.12
CA ALA A 836 -19.13 -9.96 0.92
C ALA A 836 -17.62 -10.12 1.16
N HIS A 837 -17.24 -11.12 1.97
CA HIS A 837 -15.83 -11.44 2.22
C HIS A 837 -15.30 -12.42 1.14
N PRO A 838 -14.06 -12.26 0.62
CA PRO A 838 -13.52 -13.11 -0.45
C PRO A 838 -13.23 -14.56 -0.03
N LEU A 839 -12.88 -14.80 1.25
CA LEU A 839 -12.56 -16.15 1.75
C LEU A 839 -13.77 -16.85 2.38
N VAL A 840 -14.53 -16.14 3.21
CA VAL A 840 -15.54 -16.69 4.11
C VAL A 840 -16.92 -16.37 3.56
N PRO A 841 -17.79 -17.36 3.30
CA PRO A 841 -19.17 -17.14 2.88
C PRO A 841 -19.92 -16.16 3.80
N VAL A 842 -20.53 -15.12 3.23
CA VAL A 842 -21.35 -14.13 3.97
C VAL A 842 -22.79 -14.22 3.49
N LEU A 843 -23.68 -14.73 4.34
CA LEU A 843 -25.12 -14.83 4.11
C LEU A 843 -25.81 -13.54 4.57
N GLN A 844 -26.29 -12.74 3.63
CA GLN A 844 -26.95 -11.46 3.92
C GLN A 844 -28.47 -11.61 3.93
N ILE A 845 -29.06 -11.14 5.02
CA ILE A 845 -30.49 -11.31 5.31
C ILE A 845 -31.14 -9.95 5.60
N THR A 846 -32.45 -9.83 5.31
CA THR A 846 -33.19 -8.59 5.57
C THR A 846 -34.68 -8.86 5.85
N LEU A 847 -35.37 -7.82 6.34
CA LEU A 847 -36.83 -7.76 6.50
C LEU A 847 -37.55 -6.99 5.37
N THR A 848 -36.84 -6.27 4.51
CA THR A 848 -37.44 -5.37 3.51
C THR A 848 -37.65 -6.03 2.12
N GLN A 849 -38.60 -5.52 1.32
CA GLN A 849 -38.88 -5.88 -0.09
C GLN A 849 -38.98 -4.61 -0.97
N PRO A 850 -38.88 -4.58 -2.33
CA PRO A 850 -38.51 -5.61 -3.33
C PRO A 850 -37.39 -5.23 -4.34
N SER A 851 -36.91 -3.97 -4.43
CA SER A 851 -36.03 -3.52 -5.54
C SER A 851 -34.63 -4.15 -5.57
N GLN A 852 -34.16 -4.63 -4.41
CA GLN A 852 -32.84 -5.25 -4.19
C GLN A 852 -32.90 -6.70 -3.70
N GLN A 853 -34.10 -7.32 -3.68
CA GLN A 853 -34.29 -8.69 -3.17
C GLN A 853 -33.43 -9.74 -3.91
N ALA A 854 -33.05 -9.46 -5.15
CA ALA A 854 -32.20 -10.34 -5.95
C ALA A 854 -30.81 -10.55 -5.33
N ASP A 855 -30.33 -9.66 -4.47
CA ASP A 855 -28.98 -9.70 -3.91
C ASP A 855 -28.90 -10.25 -2.47
N PHE A 856 -30.02 -10.30 -1.75
CA PHE A 856 -30.10 -10.92 -0.42
C PHE A 856 -30.23 -12.44 -0.52
N ASP A 857 -29.57 -13.16 0.39
CA ASP A 857 -29.63 -14.62 0.47
C ASP A 857 -30.95 -15.10 1.07
N LEU A 858 -31.50 -14.35 2.03
CA LEU A 858 -32.80 -14.60 2.62
C LEU A 858 -33.53 -13.28 2.91
N VAL A 859 -34.80 -13.21 2.51
CA VAL A 859 -35.72 -12.16 2.97
C VAL A 859 -36.71 -12.84 3.90
N PHE A 860 -36.79 -12.36 5.13
CA PHE A 860 -37.69 -12.90 6.12
C PHE A 860 -39.16 -12.75 5.70
N THR A 861 -39.92 -13.82 5.86
CA THR A 861 -41.36 -13.90 5.59
C THR A 861 -42.19 -13.40 6.77
N ASP A 862 -43.51 -13.26 6.63
CA ASP A 862 -44.39 -12.71 7.69
C ASP A 862 -44.55 -13.61 8.95
N ASP A 863 -43.88 -14.75 9.02
CA ASP A 863 -43.95 -15.71 10.13
C ASP A 863 -42.58 -15.81 10.86
N PRO A 864 -42.36 -15.01 11.93
CA PRO A 864 -41.12 -15.01 12.70
C PRO A 864 -40.75 -16.36 13.33
N ASP A 865 -41.73 -17.22 13.62
CA ASP A 865 -41.49 -18.50 14.29
C ASP A 865 -40.67 -19.46 13.41
N GLN A 866 -40.63 -19.23 12.10
CA GLN A 866 -39.86 -20.03 11.15
C GLN A 866 -38.47 -19.49 10.85
N TRP A 867 -38.18 -18.23 11.18
CA TRP A 867 -36.96 -17.54 10.73
C TRP A 867 -35.69 -18.24 11.19
N THR A 868 -35.58 -18.64 12.45
CA THR A 868 -34.39 -19.36 12.95
C THR A 868 -34.18 -20.69 12.23
N THR A 869 -35.25 -21.41 11.90
CA THR A 869 -35.19 -22.69 11.16
C THR A 869 -34.76 -22.46 9.71
N GLN A 870 -35.28 -21.41 9.06
CA GLN A 870 -34.87 -21.01 7.70
C GLN A 870 -33.38 -20.60 7.68
N LEU A 871 -32.93 -19.81 8.64
CA LEU A 871 -31.52 -19.44 8.79
C LEU A 871 -30.62 -20.65 8.98
N MET A 872 -31.00 -21.57 9.88
CA MET A 872 -30.20 -22.77 10.13
C MET A 872 -30.05 -23.60 8.85
N ARG A 873 -31.14 -23.81 8.10
CA ARG A 873 -31.08 -24.53 6.80
C ARG A 873 -30.14 -23.85 5.81
N LEU A 874 -30.25 -22.54 5.65
CA LEU A 874 -29.39 -21.77 4.75
C LEU A 874 -27.90 -21.87 5.17
N VAL A 875 -27.61 -21.80 6.46
CA VAL A 875 -26.26 -21.98 7.01
C VAL A 875 -25.73 -23.38 6.67
N LEU A 876 -26.51 -24.44 6.91
CA LEU A 876 -26.07 -25.81 6.62
C LEU A 876 -25.96 -26.09 5.11
N ASP A 877 -26.78 -25.45 4.27
CA ASP A 877 -26.67 -25.52 2.82
C ASP A 877 -25.39 -24.85 2.33
N ALA A 878 -25.04 -23.68 2.88
CA ALA A 878 -23.77 -23.01 2.60
C ALA A 878 -22.57 -23.82 3.13
N ALA A 879 -22.65 -24.36 4.36
CA ALA A 879 -21.62 -25.21 4.97
C ALA A 879 -21.36 -26.49 4.16
N SER A 880 -22.42 -27.06 3.59
CA SER A 880 -22.35 -28.23 2.71
C SER A 880 -21.92 -27.91 1.27
N ARG A 881 -21.64 -26.63 0.96
CA ARG A 881 -21.36 -26.12 -0.40
C ARG A 881 -22.50 -26.39 -1.40
N ARG A 882 -23.74 -26.55 -0.91
CA ARG A 882 -24.96 -26.69 -1.72
C ARG A 882 -25.56 -25.33 -2.11
N TYR A 883 -25.15 -24.28 -1.41
CA TYR A 883 -25.53 -22.89 -1.68
C TYR A 883 -24.30 -21.99 -1.68
N THR A 884 -24.21 -21.09 -2.67
CA THR A 884 -23.18 -20.04 -2.72
C THR A 884 -23.86 -18.69 -2.45
N PRO A 885 -23.39 -17.89 -1.48
CA PRO A 885 -23.99 -16.60 -1.20
C PRO A 885 -24.03 -15.69 -2.44
N ARG A 886 -25.14 -14.96 -2.63
CA ARG A 886 -25.45 -14.28 -3.89
C ARG A 886 -24.40 -13.26 -4.30
N LEU A 887 -23.94 -12.43 -3.36
CA LEU A 887 -22.95 -11.39 -3.68
C LEU A 887 -21.56 -11.97 -3.94
N ALA A 888 -21.19 -13.05 -3.24
CA ALA A 888 -19.97 -13.79 -3.53
C ALA A 888 -20.03 -14.43 -4.94
N ALA A 889 -21.17 -15.02 -5.32
CA ALA A 889 -21.38 -15.56 -6.66
C ALA A 889 -21.32 -14.48 -7.75
N GLN A 890 -21.76 -13.26 -7.43
CA GLN A 890 -21.68 -12.09 -8.32
C GLN A 890 -20.31 -11.37 -8.29
N LYS A 891 -19.35 -11.86 -7.48
CA LYS A 891 -18.02 -11.29 -7.25
C LYS A 891 -18.00 -9.89 -6.61
N LEU A 892 -19.09 -9.46 -5.96
CA LEU A 892 -19.07 -8.25 -5.14
C LEU A 892 -18.49 -8.58 -3.76
N VAL A 893 -17.16 -8.66 -3.71
CA VAL A 893 -16.38 -8.97 -2.51
C VAL A 893 -15.38 -7.85 -2.23
N ASP A 894 -15.00 -7.70 -0.97
CA ASP A 894 -14.02 -6.71 -0.54
C ASP A 894 -13.23 -7.17 0.69
N PHE A 895 -12.03 -6.63 0.88
CA PHE A 895 -11.14 -6.94 1.99
C PHE A 895 -10.37 -5.69 2.42
N GLN A 896 -10.46 -5.34 3.70
CA GLN A 896 -9.78 -4.16 4.23
C GLN A 896 -9.34 -4.43 5.67
N LEU A 897 -8.05 -4.30 5.91
CA LEU A 897 -7.51 -4.34 7.27
C LEU A 897 -7.79 -3.02 7.98
N THR A 898 -8.14 -3.10 9.26
CA THR A 898 -8.22 -1.91 10.10
C THR A 898 -6.83 -1.48 10.55
N ARG A 899 -6.65 -0.17 10.73
CA ARG A 899 -5.43 0.42 11.29
C ARG A 899 -5.50 0.60 12.81
N GLY A 900 -6.54 0.08 13.44
CA GLY A 900 -6.77 0.24 14.87
C GLY A 900 -6.98 1.71 15.25
N LEU A 901 -6.74 2.02 16.53
CA LEU A 901 -6.90 3.37 17.07
C LEU A 901 -5.66 4.26 16.89
N LEU A 902 -4.49 3.65 16.67
CA LEU A 902 -3.19 4.32 16.59
C LEU A 902 -2.57 4.30 15.18
N GLY A 903 -3.23 3.76 14.17
CA GLY A 903 -2.63 3.71 12.83
C GLY A 903 -2.70 5.01 12.06
N ILE A 904 -1.60 5.28 11.36
CA ILE A 904 -1.33 6.44 10.53
C ILE A 904 -0.28 6.04 9.47
N SER A 905 -0.32 6.67 8.30
CA SER A 905 0.75 6.55 7.31
C SER A 905 1.89 7.50 7.67
N THR A 906 3.10 6.96 7.82
CA THR A 906 4.33 7.77 7.81
C THR A 906 4.88 7.86 6.42
#